data_AF-A0AAE0NFI1-F1
#
_entry.id   AF-A0AAE0NFI1-F1
#
_cell.length_a   1.000
_cell.length_b   1.000
_cell.length_c   1.000
_cell.angle_alpha   90.00
_cell.angle_beta   90.00
_cell.angle_gamma   90.00
#
_symmetry.space_group_name_H-M   'P 1'
#
loop_
_entity.id
_entity.type
_entity.pdbx_description
1 polymer ?
#
loop_
_entity_poly.entity_id
_entity_poly.type
_entity_poly.pdbx_seq_one_letter_code
_entity_poly.pdbx_strand_id
1 'polypeptide(L)'
;MARSQDAAMDSAVQPREPRAGRHPGLGRRKACDLCHLKKIKCDAERPTCSHCSIYKRECMWTPGLQRKPRSTVSPPIRNNEELEYRLALLETKLANASQQPQPQNPNNINSNNNNKKNDPTTASTQAWAAQVDMSGDSSFFPRMPETTDIDLHSLDLPQTDIELGATLDLPPLVDVLPLVDDYFANFNHIVPLFLHAKFMDMLHEYYSQPLLRNETSWAVINVVLALSIRHRDPNLPSLTVDGTNEIHFFNRCLGNAQSAMNTLVMWDQDLKGIQVVLGLVILFLGTAHPHPSSVLIATAVKLVHKLRLHTKVGKEHMSPDDLLESNRVFWITYVLDKDVTMRAREPYLLQDYDFDCDLPSLAADRVGAIPTLGHIGSDSGVGSSNSSVNSNSGNIAPPGATTWFNLFRCRIQLAQIQGQVYDWVYSVRAERMTADERQAYRDRLSGALLAWKHAIPDDLQPERLFPAARGDHATLRHLTTMHFAYYHCMFMTHQVDSHDRNWVKKLTDYSRMYAAGAPGDFDQGILGSDNDGPGGGGEKLVSPLPASWALVVDSARRCMELFRLLDQADTAVMWGVICTYLSTLVVLLAHKVTVLERGPDALTASDDLFIEEGITFIKRMLTQTDDFRLKRLDQACTSLQSRGMVAAQAVTSALATRPGR
;
A
#
# COMPACT_ATOMS: atom_id res chain seq x y z
N MET A 1 -44.01 67.78 19.98
CA MET A 1 -44.48 68.00 18.60
C MET A 1 -43.41 67.49 17.65
N ALA A 2 -43.76 66.77 16.57
CA ALA A 2 -42.86 66.23 15.51
C ALA A 2 -41.75 65.23 16.01
N ARG A 3 -41.18 64.25 15.26
CA ARG A 3 -40.86 64.03 13.81
C ARG A 3 -39.79 64.99 13.24
N SER A 4 -38.85 64.62 12.36
CA SER A 4 -38.22 63.35 11.89
C SER A 4 -36.89 63.75 11.15
N GLN A 5 -36.09 62.98 10.39
CA GLN A 5 -36.14 61.64 9.78
C GLN A 5 -34.73 61.16 9.33
N ASP A 6 -34.61 59.97 8.73
CA ASP A 6 -33.38 59.37 8.16
C ASP A 6 -32.87 60.04 6.86
N ALA A 7 -31.58 59.83 6.51
CA ALA A 7 -31.07 59.56 5.15
C ALA A 7 -29.52 59.38 5.11
N ALA A 8 -29.00 58.79 4.02
CA ALA A 8 -27.58 58.72 3.66
C ALA A 8 -27.39 59.06 2.16
N MET A 9 -26.19 59.43 1.69
CA MET A 9 -25.71 59.20 0.30
C MET A 9 -24.25 59.66 0.03
N ASP A 10 -23.42 58.69 -0.37
CA ASP A 10 -22.67 58.54 -1.64
C ASP A 10 -21.75 59.63 -2.31
N SER A 11 -20.77 59.08 -3.04
CA SER A 11 -19.73 59.53 -4.01
C SER A 11 -19.49 60.98 -4.47
N ALA A 12 -18.22 61.26 -4.83
CA ALA A 12 -17.81 62.08 -5.99
C ALA A 12 -16.36 61.79 -6.45
N VAL A 13 -16.05 61.95 -7.74
CA VAL A 13 -14.70 61.78 -8.36
C VAL A 13 -14.43 62.85 -9.41
N GLN A 14 -13.25 63.50 -9.38
CA GLN A 14 -12.55 64.18 -10.50
C GLN A 14 -11.30 64.94 -10.02
N PRO A 15 -10.38 65.44 -10.89
CA PRO A 15 -10.10 65.05 -12.29
C PRO A 15 -8.62 64.59 -12.46
N ARG A 16 -8.13 64.46 -13.71
CA ARG A 16 -6.70 64.22 -14.04
C ARG A 16 -6.23 65.15 -15.16
N GLU A 17 -5.01 65.67 -15.01
CA GLU A 17 -4.34 66.55 -15.99
C GLU A 17 -3.07 65.90 -16.60
N PRO A 18 -2.42 66.50 -17.63
CA PRO A 18 -1.98 65.73 -18.79
C PRO A 18 -0.58 65.08 -18.73
N ARG A 19 -0.38 64.13 -19.65
CA ARG A 19 0.88 63.39 -19.86
C ARG A 19 1.90 64.21 -20.68
N ALA A 20 3.13 64.28 -20.22
CA ALA A 20 4.30 64.64 -21.03
C ALA A 20 5.11 63.39 -21.47
N GLY A 21 5.92 63.53 -22.52
CA GLY A 21 7.03 62.61 -22.83
C GLY A 21 6.68 61.22 -23.40
N ARG A 22 6.19 61.14 -24.65
CA ARG A 22 6.12 59.87 -25.41
C ARG A 22 7.15 59.83 -26.53
N HIS A 23 8.31 59.20 -26.30
CA HIS A 23 9.25 58.89 -27.39
C HIS A 23 8.80 57.63 -28.17
N PRO A 24 8.76 57.66 -29.51
CA PRO A 24 8.44 56.51 -30.34
C PRO A 24 9.68 55.70 -30.74
N GLY A 25 9.58 54.36 -30.70
CA GLY A 25 10.54 53.45 -31.35
C GLY A 25 11.26 52.47 -30.41
N LEU A 26 11.62 51.32 -31.00
CA LEU A 26 12.61 50.34 -30.54
C LEU A 26 12.37 49.62 -29.18
N GLY A 27 11.74 48.44 -29.27
CA GLY A 27 11.96 47.33 -28.32
C GLY A 27 10.80 47.00 -27.39
N ARG A 28 10.48 45.69 -27.27
CA ARG A 28 9.64 45.17 -26.17
C ARG A 28 10.36 45.44 -24.84
N ARG A 29 9.74 46.20 -23.92
CA ARG A 29 10.28 46.45 -22.57
C ARG A 29 10.54 45.10 -21.88
N LYS A 30 11.80 44.80 -21.57
CA LYS A 30 12.17 43.62 -20.77
C LYS A 30 11.87 43.89 -19.30
N ALA A 31 11.31 42.91 -18.60
CA ALA A 31 11.21 42.94 -17.14
C ALA A 31 12.61 42.98 -16.51
N CYS A 32 12.73 43.59 -15.33
CA CYS A 32 13.93 43.47 -14.50
C CYS A 32 14.09 42.03 -13.99
N ASP A 33 15.30 41.67 -13.56
CA ASP A 33 15.67 40.29 -13.26
C ASP A 33 14.81 39.68 -12.14
N LEU A 34 14.44 40.47 -11.12
CA LEU A 34 13.54 40.04 -10.05
C LEU A 34 12.11 39.79 -10.53
N CYS A 35 11.56 40.69 -11.34
CA CYS A 35 10.20 40.54 -11.86
C CYS A 35 10.10 39.36 -12.84
N HIS A 36 11.16 39.13 -13.63
CA HIS A 36 11.29 37.95 -14.48
C HIS A 36 11.36 36.65 -13.65
N LEU A 37 12.22 36.62 -12.61
CA LEU A 37 12.38 35.47 -11.71
C LEU A 37 11.07 35.11 -10.98
N LYS A 38 10.33 36.12 -10.49
CA LYS A 38 9.02 35.93 -9.83
C LYS A 38 7.83 35.84 -10.81
N LYS A 39 8.05 35.88 -12.13
CA LYS A 39 7.00 35.85 -13.18
C LYS A 39 5.92 36.94 -13.04
N ILE A 40 6.26 38.09 -12.47
CA ILE A 40 5.35 39.22 -12.24
C ILE A 40 5.54 40.34 -13.27
N LYS A 41 4.48 41.12 -13.50
CA LYS A 41 4.47 42.18 -14.51
C LYS A 41 5.30 43.39 -14.07
N CYS A 42 6.40 43.64 -14.79
CA CYS A 42 7.23 44.83 -14.61
C CYS A 42 6.64 46.03 -15.36
N ASP A 43 6.48 47.14 -14.63
CA ASP A 43 6.22 48.51 -15.07
C ASP A 43 7.41 49.16 -15.79
N ALA A 44 8.62 48.76 -15.36
CA ALA A 44 9.92 49.17 -15.90
C ALA A 44 10.24 50.67 -15.76
N GLU A 45 9.80 51.28 -14.66
CA GLU A 45 10.25 52.59 -14.21
C GLU A 45 11.71 52.56 -13.73
N ARG A 46 12.38 53.71 -13.75
CA ARG A 46 13.79 53.90 -13.36
C ARG A 46 13.88 55.02 -12.32
N PRO A 47 14.77 54.92 -11.30
CA PRO A 47 15.82 53.91 -11.14
C PRO A 47 15.31 52.53 -10.69
N THR A 48 14.15 52.44 -10.03
CA THR A 48 13.59 51.19 -9.50
C THR A 48 12.14 51.02 -9.93
N CYS A 49 11.78 49.82 -10.39
CA CYS A 49 10.39 49.48 -10.71
C CYS A 49 9.56 49.27 -9.42
N SER A 50 8.24 49.53 -9.48
CA SER A 50 7.34 49.55 -8.30
C SER A 50 7.42 48.27 -7.47
N HIS A 51 7.44 47.10 -8.13
CA HIS A 51 7.58 45.82 -7.44
C HIS A 51 8.93 45.65 -6.75
N CYS A 52 10.04 46.13 -7.32
CA CYS A 52 11.35 46.02 -6.68
C CYS A 52 11.47 46.94 -5.45
N SER A 53 10.80 48.10 -5.48
CA SER A 53 10.62 48.97 -4.31
C SER A 53 9.85 48.25 -3.18
N ILE A 54 8.70 47.65 -3.50
CA ILE A 54 7.89 46.87 -2.54
C ILE A 54 8.69 45.70 -1.94
N TYR A 55 9.43 44.94 -2.77
CA TYR A 55 10.28 43.83 -2.31
C TYR A 55 11.62 44.27 -1.69
N LYS A 56 11.89 45.58 -1.54
CA LYS A 56 13.13 46.16 -1.03
C LYS A 56 14.39 45.50 -1.62
N ARG A 57 14.38 45.29 -2.94
CA ARG A 57 15.40 44.57 -3.69
C ARG A 57 15.94 45.45 -4.83
N GLU A 58 17.23 45.30 -5.10
CA GLU A 58 17.90 46.00 -6.19
C GLU A 58 17.28 45.67 -7.56
N CYS A 59 17.03 46.70 -8.37
CA CYS A 59 16.27 46.60 -9.61
C CYS A 59 17.18 46.51 -10.84
N MET A 60 17.81 45.35 -11.05
CA MET A 60 18.75 45.13 -12.15
C MET A 60 18.10 44.59 -13.44
N TRP A 61 18.75 44.87 -14.57
CA TRP A 61 18.42 44.36 -15.91
C TRP A 61 19.69 43.79 -16.56
N THR A 62 20.07 42.58 -16.19
CA THR A 62 21.35 41.97 -16.62
C THR A 62 21.31 41.60 -18.11
N PRO A 63 22.16 42.18 -18.99
CA PRO A 63 22.13 41.92 -20.43
C PRO A 63 22.77 40.57 -20.84
N GLY A 64 22.37 39.46 -20.20
CA GLY A 64 23.03 38.15 -20.38
C GLY A 64 22.15 36.90 -20.28
N LEU A 65 20.91 36.99 -19.79
CA LEU A 65 20.02 35.83 -19.63
C LEU A 65 19.39 35.37 -20.96
N GLN A 66 20.22 34.91 -21.90
CA GLN A 66 19.77 34.09 -23.03
C GLN A 66 19.66 32.61 -22.59
N ARG A 67 18.68 31.90 -23.14
CA ARG A 67 18.66 30.42 -23.09
C ARG A 67 19.87 29.90 -23.87
N LYS A 68 20.61 28.92 -23.32
CA LYS A 68 21.56 28.12 -24.13
C LYS A 68 20.80 27.52 -25.33
N PRO A 69 21.39 27.48 -26.54
CA PRO A 69 20.72 26.89 -27.69
C PRO A 69 20.37 25.42 -27.46
N ARG A 70 19.19 25.00 -27.91
CA ARG A 70 18.82 23.58 -27.98
C ARG A 70 19.61 22.97 -29.14
N SER A 71 20.49 22.01 -28.84
CA SER A 71 21.20 21.27 -29.89
C SER A 71 20.19 20.58 -30.80
N THR A 72 20.23 20.87 -32.10
CA THR A 72 19.35 20.27 -33.11
C THR A 72 20.00 19.03 -33.69
N VAL A 73 20.00 17.95 -32.91
CA VAL A 73 20.21 16.58 -33.41
C VAL A 73 18.94 15.80 -33.09
N SER A 74 17.96 15.89 -33.99
CA SER A 74 16.81 14.97 -33.98
C SER A 74 17.29 13.60 -34.47
N PRO A 75 16.88 12.48 -33.84
CA PRO A 75 16.96 11.19 -34.51
C PRO A 75 16.11 11.22 -35.78
N PRO A 76 16.43 10.44 -36.83
CA PRO A 76 15.69 10.45 -38.07
C PRO A 76 14.25 9.97 -37.86
N ILE A 77 13.27 10.77 -38.28
CA ILE A 77 11.88 10.35 -38.32
C ILE A 77 11.76 9.29 -39.42
N ARG A 78 11.58 8.04 -39.01
CA ARG A 78 11.23 6.94 -39.91
C ARG A 78 9.71 6.70 -39.83
N ASN A 79 9.11 6.29 -40.95
CA ASN A 79 7.73 5.80 -41.06
C ASN A 79 6.62 6.86 -40.94
N ASN A 80 6.62 7.87 -41.82
CA ASN A 80 5.42 8.70 -42.06
C ASN A 80 4.31 7.88 -42.76
N GLU A 81 4.72 6.98 -43.67
CA GLU A 81 3.87 6.07 -44.45
C GLU A 81 2.99 5.16 -43.57
N GLU A 82 3.49 4.72 -42.41
CA GLU A 82 2.72 3.91 -41.43
C GLU A 82 1.60 4.72 -40.77
N LEU A 83 1.83 6.01 -40.51
CA LEU A 83 0.82 6.93 -39.98
C LEU A 83 -0.24 7.25 -41.04
N GLU A 84 0.18 7.47 -42.29
CA GLU A 84 -0.71 7.69 -43.44
C GLU A 84 -1.60 6.44 -43.71
N TYR A 85 -1.00 5.24 -43.69
CA TYR A 85 -1.73 3.97 -43.80
C TYR A 85 -2.74 3.77 -42.66
N ARG A 86 -2.34 4.04 -41.41
CA ARG A 86 -3.23 3.89 -40.25
C ARG A 86 -4.36 4.92 -40.22
N LEU A 87 -4.14 6.14 -40.74
CA LEU A 87 -5.20 7.13 -40.93
C LEU A 87 -6.21 6.66 -42.00
N ALA A 88 -5.74 6.27 -43.19
CA ALA A 88 -6.62 5.76 -44.25
C ALA A 88 -7.44 4.53 -43.82
N LEU A 89 -6.85 3.64 -43.02
CA LEU A 89 -7.54 2.48 -42.44
C LEU A 89 -8.61 2.88 -41.40
N LEU A 90 -8.39 3.93 -40.62
CA LEU A 90 -9.38 4.46 -39.66
C LEU A 90 -10.52 5.20 -40.37
N GLU A 91 -10.21 6.02 -41.37
CA GLU A 91 -11.21 6.69 -42.21
C GLU A 91 -12.12 5.68 -42.93
N THR A 92 -11.54 4.62 -43.49
CA THR A 92 -12.29 3.51 -44.11
C THR A 92 -13.20 2.81 -43.10
N LYS A 93 -12.75 2.59 -41.86
CA LYS A 93 -13.57 1.99 -40.79
C LYS A 93 -14.72 2.91 -40.35
N LEU A 94 -14.51 4.22 -40.28
CA LEU A 94 -15.55 5.20 -39.97
C LEU A 94 -16.59 5.35 -41.10
N ALA A 95 -16.16 5.28 -42.35
CA ALA A 95 -17.06 5.28 -43.51
C ALA A 95 -17.95 4.02 -43.54
N ASN A 96 -17.41 2.86 -43.16
CA ASN A 96 -18.19 1.62 -43.08
C ASN A 96 -19.12 1.58 -41.85
N ALA A 97 -18.70 2.15 -40.71
CA ALA A 97 -19.51 2.22 -39.49
C ALA A 97 -20.74 3.15 -39.65
N SER A 98 -20.66 4.17 -40.51
CA SER A 98 -21.76 5.10 -40.77
C SER A 98 -22.80 4.61 -41.79
N GLN A 99 -22.69 3.37 -42.29
CA GLN A 99 -23.66 2.76 -43.21
C GLN A 99 -24.49 1.61 -42.60
N GLN A 100 -24.47 1.40 -41.28
CA GLN A 100 -25.41 0.49 -40.61
C GLN A 100 -26.78 1.16 -40.38
N PRO A 101 -27.90 0.63 -40.92
CA PRO A 101 -29.22 1.15 -40.63
C PRO A 101 -29.70 0.78 -39.22
N GLN A 102 -30.27 1.74 -38.48
CA GLN A 102 -31.04 1.42 -37.28
C GLN A 102 -32.36 0.72 -37.66
N PRO A 103 -32.72 -0.41 -37.02
CA PRO A 103 -34.09 -0.91 -37.05
C PRO A 103 -34.97 -0.06 -36.12
N GLN A 104 -35.97 0.63 -36.69
CA GLN A 104 -36.99 1.33 -35.91
C GLN A 104 -38.00 0.35 -35.29
N ASN A 105 -38.61 0.74 -34.17
CA ASN A 105 -39.63 -0.02 -33.47
C ASN A 105 -41.05 0.35 -33.94
N PRO A 106 -41.87 -0.62 -34.38
CA PRO A 106 -43.32 -0.48 -34.25
C PRO A 106 -44.04 -1.77 -33.80
N ASN A 107 -44.96 -1.61 -32.83
CA ASN A 107 -46.01 -2.60 -32.57
C ASN A 107 -47.12 -2.53 -33.64
N ASN A 108 -47.37 -3.60 -34.41
CA ASN A 108 -48.74 -4.16 -34.47
C ASN A 108 -48.87 -5.57 -35.10
N ILE A 109 -49.93 -6.25 -34.66
CA ILE A 109 -50.60 -7.49 -35.11
C ILE A 109 -50.49 -7.74 -36.64
N ASN A 110 -50.11 -8.93 -37.16
CA ASN A 110 -50.99 -10.12 -37.28
C ASN A 110 -50.28 -11.45 -37.71
N SER A 111 -50.93 -12.58 -37.44
CA SER A 111 -50.77 -13.98 -37.91
C SER A 111 -49.93 -14.22 -39.20
N ASN A 112 -49.06 -15.23 -39.31
CA ASN A 112 -49.45 -16.65 -39.33
C ASN A 112 -48.26 -17.68 -39.29
N ASN A 113 -48.60 -18.92 -38.90
CA ASN A 113 -47.86 -20.20 -38.97
C ASN A 113 -46.61 -20.35 -39.88
N ASN A 114 -45.51 -20.91 -39.33
CA ASN A 114 -45.24 -22.36 -39.43
C ASN A 114 -44.02 -22.89 -38.64
N ASN A 115 -44.22 -24.06 -38.00
CA ASN A 115 -43.33 -25.24 -37.94
C ASN A 115 -41.82 -25.07 -38.30
N LYS A 116 -40.84 -25.49 -37.47
CA LYS A 116 -40.74 -26.80 -36.80
C LYS A 116 -39.69 -26.84 -35.66
N LYS A 117 -39.89 -27.75 -34.71
CA LYS A 117 -38.93 -28.19 -33.67
C LYS A 117 -37.75 -28.99 -34.24
N ASN A 118 -36.58 -28.97 -33.60
CA ASN A 118 -36.09 -30.10 -32.77
C ASN A 118 -34.70 -29.89 -32.12
N ASP A 119 -34.44 -30.73 -31.11
CA ASP A 119 -33.36 -30.78 -30.12
C ASP A 119 -31.90 -31.03 -30.60
N PRO A 120 -30.87 -30.85 -29.73
CA PRO A 120 -29.45 -30.94 -30.08
C PRO A 120 -28.82 -32.34 -29.91
N THR A 121 -27.66 -32.60 -30.54
CA THR A 121 -26.61 -33.49 -29.96
C THR A 121 -25.25 -33.45 -30.69
N THR A 122 -24.18 -33.39 -29.89
CA THR A 122 -22.88 -34.08 -30.07
C THR A 122 -21.85 -33.61 -31.14
N ALA A 123 -20.59 -33.66 -30.72
CA ALA A 123 -19.32 -33.50 -31.47
C ALA A 123 -18.96 -32.06 -31.93
N SER A 124 -17.68 -31.66 -31.95
CA SER A 124 -16.43 -32.43 -31.79
C SER A 124 -15.36 -31.71 -30.95
N THR A 125 -14.56 -32.50 -30.23
CA THR A 125 -13.39 -32.06 -29.46
C THR A 125 -12.18 -31.90 -30.39
N GLN A 126 -11.74 -30.66 -30.70
CA GLN A 126 -10.37 -30.29 -31.17
C GLN A 126 -10.30 -28.81 -31.64
N ALA A 127 -10.09 -27.82 -30.73
CA ALA A 127 -9.84 -26.41 -31.14
C ALA A 127 -9.21 -25.44 -30.09
N TRP A 128 -8.76 -25.88 -28.90
CA TRP A 128 -8.37 -24.93 -27.81
C TRP A 128 -6.89 -24.50 -27.81
N ALA A 129 -5.97 -25.28 -28.38
CA ALA A 129 -4.53 -25.17 -28.10
C ALA A 129 -3.77 -24.02 -28.80
N ALA A 130 -4.45 -23.04 -29.41
CA ALA A 130 -3.84 -22.13 -30.39
C ALA A 130 -3.99 -20.61 -30.13
N GLN A 131 -4.74 -20.18 -29.11
CA GLN A 131 -4.98 -18.74 -28.86
C GLN A 131 -4.86 -18.36 -27.38
N VAL A 132 -3.61 -18.25 -26.91
CA VAL A 132 -3.25 -17.45 -25.72
C VAL A 132 -2.08 -16.55 -26.11
N ASP A 133 -2.39 -15.38 -26.68
CA ASP A 133 -1.38 -14.40 -27.06
C ASP A 133 -0.76 -13.74 -25.82
N MET A 134 0.48 -14.12 -25.53
CA MET A 134 1.27 -13.62 -24.40
C MET A 134 2.21 -12.46 -24.80
N SER A 135 1.98 -11.81 -25.95
CA SER A 135 2.75 -10.64 -26.39
C SER A 135 2.21 -9.29 -25.90
N GLY A 136 0.97 -9.25 -25.38
CA GLY A 136 0.35 -8.05 -24.82
C GLY A 136 0.78 -7.75 -23.38
N ASP A 137 1.49 -6.63 -23.18
CA ASP A 137 2.07 -6.12 -21.90
C ASP A 137 2.80 -7.18 -21.07
N SER A 138 4.14 -7.19 -21.19
CA SER A 138 5.06 -8.11 -20.49
C SER A 138 5.10 -8.01 -18.96
N SER A 139 4.17 -7.27 -18.32
CA SER A 139 4.02 -7.26 -16.88
C SER A 139 2.96 -8.26 -16.40
N PHE A 140 3.43 -9.32 -15.72
CA PHE A 140 2.63 -10.36 -15.06
C PHE A 140 1.64 -9.73 -14.06
N PHE A 141 2.10 -8.69 -13.37
CA PHE A 141 1.33 -7.74 -12.55
C PHE A 141 1.35 -6.36 -13.22
N PRO A 142 0.19 -5.80 -13.61
CA PRO A 142 0.10 -4.39 -13.99
C PRO A 142 0.56 -3.49 -12.84
N ARG A 143 1.29 -2.43 -13.17
CA ARG A 143 1.52 -1.29 -12.27
C ARG A 143 0.17 -0.63 -11.94
N MET A 144 0.06 0.14 -10.85
CA MET A 144 -0.99 1.17 -10.81
C MET A 144 -0.81 2.09 -12.03
N PRO A 145 -1.89 2.48 -12.74
CA PRO A 145 -1.78 3.08 -14.07
C PRO A 145 -1.00 4.40 -14.04
N GLU A 146 -0.13 4.61 -15.03
CA GLU A 146 0.49 5.92 -15.25
C GLU A 146 -0.53 6.89 -15.83
N THR A 147 -1.22 7.59 -14.93
CA THR A 147 -2.00 8.81 -15.24
C THR A 147 -2.95 8.65 -16.44
N THR A 148 -3.75 7.57 -16.44
CA THR A 148 -5.05 7.60 -17.11
C THR A 148 -6.04 8.37 -16.23
N ASP A 149 -6.98 9.10 -16.84
CA ASP A 149 -7.87 10.00 -16.12
C ASP A 149 -8.61 9.34 -14.95
N ILE A 150 -8.66 10.04 -13.82
CA ILE A 150 -9.44 9.61 -12.66
C ILE A 150 -10.92 9.87 -13.00
N ASP A 151 -11.59 8.85 -13.56
CA ASP A 151 -13.05 8.87 -13.66
C ASP A 151 -13.64 8.69 -12.26
N LEU A 152 -13.85 9.83 -11.60
CA LEU A 152 -14.32 9.96 -10.23
C LEU A 152 -15.72 9.36 -10.02
N HIS A 153 -16.43 9.01 -11.09
CA HIS A 153 -17.73 8.34 -11.06
C HIS A 153 -17.65 6.80 -11.05
N SER A 154 -16.45 6.21 -11.17
CA SER A 154 -16.24 4.75 -11.20
C SER A 154 -15.89 4.12 -9.83
N LEU A 155 -16.09 4.87 -8.74
CA LEU A 155 -16.14 4.28 -7.41
C LEU A 155 -17.47 3.53 -7.23
N ASP A 156 -17.44 2.20 -7.29
CA ASP A 156 -18.52 1.33 -6.80
C ASP A 156 -18.61 1.39 -5.26
N LEU A 157 -18.94 2.57 -4.76
CA LEU A 157 -19.57 2.76 -3.46
C LEU A 157 -20.94 2.06 -3.52
N PRO A 158 -21.33 1.26 -2.52
CA PRO A 158 -22.70 0.78 -2.41
C PRO A 158 -23.65 1.99 -2.45
N GLN A 159 -24.53 2.04 -3.45
CA GLN A 159 -25.52 3.12 -3.58
C GLN A 159 -26.62 2.95 -2.53
N THR A 160 -26.30 3.28 -1.28
CA THR A 160 -27.28 3.69 -0.29
C THR A 160 -27.73 5.10 -0.63
N ASP A 161 -29.02 5.29 -0.90
CA ASP A 161 -29.58 6.61 -1.17
C ASP A 161 -29.18 7.61 -0.08
N ILE A 162 -28.62 8.74 -0.48
CA ILE A 162 -28.19 9.78 0.46
C ILE A 162 -29.44 10.56 0.89
N GLU A 163 -30.12 10.07 1.92
CA GLU A 163 -31.17 10.83 2.60
C GLU A 163 -30.58 12.16 3.11
N LEU A 164 -31.20 13.27 2.70
CA LEU A 164 -30.66 14.62 2.88
C LEU A 164 -30.89 15.13 4.30
N GLY A 165 -30.23 14.48 5.26
CA GLY A 165 -30.41 14.71 6.69
C GLY A 165 -29.77 13.61 7.52
N ALA A 166 -28.46 13.41 7.38
CA ALA A 166 -27.71 12.49 8.21
C ALA A 166 -27.84 12.90 9.69
N THR A 167 -28.69 12.19 10.44
CA THR A 167 -28.76 12.39 11.88
C THR A 167 -27.46 11.89 12.49
N LEU A 168 -26.89 12.67 13.41
CA LEU A 168 -25.68 12.30 14.16
C LEU A 168 -26.04 11.29 15.27
N ASP A 169 -26.71 10.22 14.86
CA ASP A 169 -27.17 9.14 15.72
C ASP A 169 -26.17 7.98 15.73
N LEU A 170 -26.24 7.25 16.84
CA LEU A 170 -25.48 6.05 17.15
C LEU A 170 -26.43 5.10 17.89
N PRO A 171 -26.15 3.78 17.92
CA PRO A 171 -26.91 2.85 18.74
C PRO A 171 -26.93 3.25 20.22
N PRO A 172 -27.85 2.69 21.03
CA PRO A 172 -27.83 2.81 22.49
C PRO A 172 -26.42 2.58 23.07
N LEU A 173 -26.06 3.35 24.10
CA LEU A 173 -24.73 3.28 24.73
C LEU A 173 -24.39 1.87 25.24
N VAL A 174 -25.39 1.08 25.63
CA VAL A 174 -25.25 -0.32 26.04
C VAL A 174 -24.74 -1.25 24.92
N ASP A 175 -25.04 -0.94 23.65
CA ASP A 175 -24.57 -1.71 22.49
C ASP A 175 -23.20 -1.20 21.99
N VAL A 176 -22.87 0.07 22.27
CA VAL A 176 -21.62 0.73 21.87
C VAL A 176 -20.47 0.46 22.84
N LEU A 177 -20.72 0.46 24.16
CA LEU A 177 -19.66 0.26 25.16
C LEU A 177 -18.87 -1.05 24.99
N PRO A 178 -19.46 -2.23 24.76
CA PRO A 178 -18.70 -3.47 24.60
C PRO A 178 -17.71 -3.45 23.42
N LEU A 179 -18.03 -2.72 22.35
CA LEU A 179 -17.14 -2.53 21.20
C LEU A 179 -16.04 -1.49 21.47
N VAL A 180 -16.33 -0.48 22.29
CA VAL A 180 -15.32 0.49 22.76
C VAL A 180 -14.33 -0.20 23.71
N ASP A 181 -14.82 -0.99 24.67
CA ASP A 181 -13.99 -1.73 25.62
C ASP A 181 -13.08 -2.76 24.90
N ASP A 182 -13.63 -3.52 23.94
CA ASP A 182 -12.85 -4.42 23.06
C ASP A 182 -11.79 -3.65 22.26
N TYR A 183 -12.16 -2.54 21.62
CA TYR A 183 -11.22 -1.70 20.88
C TYR A 183 -10.03 -1.26 21.74
N PHE A 184 -10.28 -0.79 22.97
CA PHE A 184 -9.25 -0.28 23.85
C PHE A 184 -8.40 -1.38 24.51
N ALA A 185 -8.98 -2.53 24.82
CA ALA A 185 -8.25 -3.69 25.33
C ALA A 185 -7.32 -4.31 24.26
N ASN A 186 -7.81 -4.41 23.02
CA ASN A 186 -7.19 -5.25 22.00
C ASN A 186 -6.44 -4.44 20.92
N PHE A 187 -7.15 -3.63 20.12
CA PHE A 187 -6.52 -2.92 18.99
C PHE A 187 -5.70 -1.71 19.43
N ASN A 188 -6.30 -0.80 20.20
CA ASN A 188 -5.64 0.44 20.61
C ASN A 188 -4.51 0.20 21.61
N HIS A 189 -4.48 -0.94 22.29
CA HIS A 189 -3.33 -1.33 23.10
C HIS A 189 -2.06 -1.47 22.25
N ILE A 190 -2.16 -2.01 21.03
CA ILE A 190 -1.00 -2.19 20.13
C ILE A 190 -0.82 -1.02 19.15
N VAL A 191 -1.91 -0.45 18.64
CA VAL A 191 -1.91 0.68 17.70
C VAL A 191 -2.67 1.86 18.35
N PRO A 192 -2.01 2.64 19.23
CA PRO A 192 -2.68 3.57 20.14
C PRO A 192 -3.08 4.88 19.47
N LEU A 193 -4.12 4.78 18.64
CA LEU A 193 -4.66 5.87 17.84
C LEU A 193 -5.31 6.94 18.72
N PHE A 194 -6.00 6.54 19.80
CA PHE A 194 -6.68 7.42 20.74
C PHE A 194 -6.17 7.24 22.17
N LEU A 195 -6.24 8.30 22.99
CA LEU A 195 -6.06 8.19 24.44
C LEU A 195 -7.38 7.82 25.12
N HIS A 196 -7.42 6.67 25.80
CA HIS A 196 -8.64 6.08 26.38
C HIS A 196 -9.48 7.06 27.22
N ALA A 197 -8.86 7.78 28.17
CA ALA A 197 -9.57 8.73 29.03
C ALA A 197 -10.31 9.81 28.22
N LYS A 198 -9.59 10.52 27.33
CA LYS A 198 -10.16 11.54 26.43
C LYS A 198 -11.27 11.00 25.54
N PHE A 199 -11.14 9.76 25.06
CA PHE A 199 -12.20 9.12 24.27
C PHE A 199 -13.44 8.87 25.12
N MET A 200 -13.30 8.33 26.33
CA MET A 200 -14.42 8.05 27.23
C MET A 200 -15.12 9.34 27.70
N ASP A 201 -14.37 10.39 28.02
CA ASP A 201 -14.93 11.71 28.35
C ASP A 201 -15.77 12.25 27.17
N MET A 202 -15.23 12.18 25.94
CA MET A 202 -15.92 12.57 24.72
C MET A 202 -17.16 11.71 24.42
N LEU A 203 -17.09 10.40 24.65
CA LEU A 203 -18.22 9.47 24.48
C LEU A 203 -19.34 9.79 25.49
N HIS A 204 -19.00 10.01 26.76
CA HIS A 204 -19.95 10.39 27.80
C HIS A 204 -20.61 11.74 27.49
N GLU A 205 -19.85 12.73 27.01
CA GLU A 205 -20.40 14.00 26.55
C GLU A 205 -21.36 13.80 25.35
N TYR A 206 -20.98 13.01 24.35
CA TYR A 206 -21.77 12.77 23.13
C TYR A 206 -23.17 12.18 23.39
N TYR A 207 -23.27 11.29 24.37
CA TYR A 207 -24.55 10.72 24.81
C TYR A 207 -25.30 11.62 25.80
N SER A 208 -24.59 12.35 26.68
CA SER A 208 -25.23 13.20 27.71
C SER A 208 -25.70 14.55 27.17
N GLN A 209 -25.08 15.06 26.11
CA GLN A 209 -25.34 16.39 25.55
C GLN A 209 -25.63 16.33 24.03
N PRO A 210 -26.82 15.85 23.60
CA PRO A 210 -27.16 15.72 22.17
C PRO A 210 -27.03 17.03 21.36
N LEU A 211 -27.17 18.20 22.02
CA LEU A 211 -27.03 19.52 21.39
C LEU A 211 -25.58 19.94 21.11
N LEU A 212 -24.58 19.23 21.64
CA LEU A 212 -23.14 19.48 21.40
C LEU A 212 -22.51 18.43 20.47
N ARG A 213 -23.31 17.50 19.93
CA ARG A 213 -22.85 16.52 18.93
C ARG A 213 -22.33 17.24 17.70
N ASN A 214 -21.18 16.78 17.23
CA ASN A 214 -20.48 17.30 16.05
C ASN A 214 -19.98 16.13 15.20
N GLU A 215 -19.76 16.38 13.90
CA GLU A 215 -19.35 15.37 12.92
C GLU A 215 -18.02 14.69 13.31
N THR A 216 -17.09 15.43 13.92
CA THR A 216 -15.77 14.95 14.32
C THR A 216 -15.85 13.89 15.42
N SER A 217 -16.55 14.16 16.53
CA SER A 217 -16.79 13.17 17.59
C SER A 217 -17.57 11.96 17.07
N TRP A 218 -18.58 12.18 16.22
CA TRP A 218 -19.36 11.09 15.61
C TRP A 218 -18.49 10.20 14.71
N ALA A 219 -17.66 10.77 13.84
CA ALA A 219 -16.75 10.04 12.98
C ALA A 219 -15.68 9.28 13.77
N VAL A 220 -15.15 9.86 14.86
CA VAL A 220 -14.24 9.18 15.80
C VAL A 220 -14.88 7.94 16.42
N ILE A 221 -16.13 8.03 16.89
CA ILE A 221 -16.84 6.86 17.47
C ILE A 221 -17.11 5.80 16.39
N ASN A 222 -17.56 6.20 15.20
CA ASN A 222 -17.76 5.26 14.09
C ASN A 222 -16.46 4.55 13.65
N VAL A 223 -15.31 5.25 13.67
CA VAL A 223 -13.99 4.65 13.43
C VAL A 223 -13.64 3.61 14.50
N VAL A 224 -13.85 3.90 15.78
CA VAL A 224 -13.58 2.96 16.88
C VAL A 224 -14.45 1.70 16.78
N LEU A 225 -15.76 1.88 16.53
CA LEU A 225 -16.70 0.77 16.33
C LEU A 225 -16.31 -0.11 15.12
N ALA A 226 -16.00 0.52 13.98
CA ALA A 226 -15.55 -0.20 12.79
C ALA A 226 -14.22 -0.93 13.03
N LEU A 227 -13.28 -0.33 13.78
CA LEU A 227 -11.99 -0.94 14.07
C LEU A 227 -12.07 -2.12 15.04
N SER A 228 -12.93 -2.06 16.07
CA SER A 228 -13.23 -3.22 16.94
C SER A 228 -13.72 -4.39 16.09
N ILE A 229 -14.84 -4.22 15.37
CA ILE A 229 -15.44 -5.27 14.53
C ILE A 229 -14.43 -5.84 13.52
N ARG A 230 -13.55 -4.98 12.96
CA ARG A 230 -12.51 -5.37 12.01
C ARG A 230 -11.35 -6.17 12.62
N HIS A 231 -11.16 -6.13 13.94
CA HIS A 231 -10.03 -6.75 14.68
C HIS A 231 -10.44 -7.73 15.78
N ARG A 232 -11.75 -7.89 16.01
CA ARG A 232 -12.39 -8.82 16.93
C ARG A 232 -11.95 -10.27 16.66
N ASP A 233 -11.88 -11.07 17.71
CA ASP A 233 -11.54 -12.49 17.61
C ASP A 233 -12.65 -13.27 16.84
N PRO A 234 -12.33 -13.91 15.70
CA PRO A 234 -13.31 -14.64 14.88
C PRO A 234 -13.87 -15.90 15.55
N ASN A 235 -13.28 -16.35 16.66
CA ASN A 235 -13.81 -17.45 17.48
C ASN A 235 -14.98 -17.01 18.38
N LEU A 236 -15.22 -15.70 18.53
CA LEU A 236 -16.37 -15.18 19.27
C LEU A 236 -17.66 -15.29 18.44
N PRO A 237 -18.84 -15.48 19.07
CA PRO A 237 -20.12 -15.50 18.37
C PRO A 237 -20.35 -14.23 17.54
N SER A 238 -20.92 -14.36 16.35
CA SER A 238 -21.22 -13.23 15.45
C SER A 238 -22.10 -12.19 16.14
N LEU A 239 -21.75 -10.92 15.95
CA LEU A 239 -22.39 -9.80 16.65
C LEU A 239 -23.68 -9.34 15.96
N THR A 240 -24.65 -8.93 16.79
CA THR A 240 -25.82 -8.16 16.37
C THR A 240 -25.84 -6.85 17.15
N VAL A 241 -25.88 -5.72 16.45
CA VAL A 241 -25.94 -4.37 17.03
C VAL A 241 -27.17 -3.66 16.47
N ASP A 242 -28.03 -3.09 17.30
CA ASP A 242 -29.23 -2.36 16.83
C ASP A 242 -30.11 -3.24 15.90
N GLY A 243 -30.21 -4.54 16.20
CA GLY A 243 -30.89 -5.55 15.37
C GLY A 243 -30.20 -5.88 14.03
N THR A 244 -29.12 -5.19 13.66
CA THR A 244 -28.35 -5.42 12.44
C THR A 244 -27.15 -6.33 12.65
N ASN A 245 -26.78 -7.12 11.64
CA ASN A 245 -25.61 -8.00 11.73
C ASN A 245 -24.28 -7.23 11.65
N GLU A 246 -23.24 -7.85 12.19
CA GLU A 246 -21.86 -7.37 12.25
C GLU A 246 -21.32 -6.75 10.93
N ILE A 247 -21.65 -7.32 9.78
CA ILE A 247 -21.19 -6.85 8.46
C ILE A 247 -21.94 -5.58 8.03
N HIS A 248 -23.27 -5.54 8.17
CA HIS A 248 -24.05 -4.34 7.86
C HIS A 248 -23.73 -3.20 8.82
N PHE A 249 -23.54 -3.50 10.11
CA PHE A 249 -23.17 -2.50 11.10
C PHE A 249 -21.75 -1.95 10.85
N PHE A 250 -20.77 -2.82 10.54
CA PHE A 250 -19.45 -2.40 10.08
C PHE A 250 -19.52 -1.45 8.87
N ASN A 251 -20.29 -1.81 7.85
CA ASN A 251 -20.41 -0.99 6.63
C ASN A 251 -21.10 0.36 6.90
N ARG A 252 -22.09 0.40 7.81
CA ARG A 252 -22.71 1.64 8.30
C ARG A 252 -21.67 2.53 8.96
N CYS A 253 -20.87 2.00 9.89
CA CYS A 253 -19.82 2.75 10.58
C CYS A 253 -18.72 3.25 9.64
N LEU A 254 -18.31 2.44 8.66
CA LEU A 254 -17.35 2.85 7.63
C LEU A 254 -17.90 4.01 6.77
N GLY A 255 -19.14 3.90 6.27
CA GLY A 255 -19.79 4.95 5.49
C GLY A 255 -19.97 6.26 6.26
N ASN A 256 -20.34 6.17 7.55
CA ASN A 256 -20.43 7.32 8.46
C ASN A 256 -19.07 8.02 8.64
N ALA A 257 -18.00 7.27 8.88
CA ALA A 257 -16.66 7.83 9.02
C ALA A 257 -16.15 8.45 7.70
N GLN A 258 -16.55 7.91 6.53
CA GLN A 258 -16.23 8.46 5.22
C GLN A 258 -16.98 9.77 4.91
N SER A 259 -18.25 9.92 5.29
CA SER A 259 -19.06 11.09 4.92
C SER A 259 -18.53 12.39 5.57
N ALA A 260 -18.06 12.31 6.82
CA ALA A 260 -17.42 13.41 7.54
C ALA A 260 -16.08 13.89 6.93
N MET A 261 -15.48 13.15 5.99
CA MET A 261 -14.12 13.40 5.52
C MET A 261 -13.94 14.78 4.84
N ASN A 262 -14.97 15.30 4.17
CA ASN A 262 -14.92 16.65 3.59
C ASN A 262 -14.77 17.73 4.68
N THR A 263 -15.55 17.61 5.76
CA THR A 263 -15.54 18.52 6.91
C THR A 263 -14.19 18.51 7.60
N LEU A 264 -13.69 17.31 7.93
CA LEU A 264 -12.43 17.09 8.65
C LEU A 264 -11.19 17.55 7.89
N VAL A 265 -11.13 17.36 6.58
CA VAL A 265 -9.95 17.74 5.78
C VAL A 265 -9.93 19.24 5.49
N MET A 266 -11.09 19.84 5.22
CA MET A 266 -11.16 21.25 4.78
C MET A 266 -11.23 22.24 5.96
N TRP A 267 -12.02 21.93 6.99
CA TRP A 267 -12.39 22.86 8.07
C TRP A 267 -11.81 22.42 9.42
N ASP A 268 -12.15 21.22 9.89
CA ASP A 268 -11.81 20.73 11.24
C ASP A 268 -10.45 20.02 11.30
N GLN A 269 -9.41 20.81 11.08
CA GLN A 269 -8.02 20.35 11.05
C GLN A 269 -7.43 20.24 12.46
N ASP A 270 -8.00 19.37 13.29
CA ASP A 270 -7.52 19.03 14.63
C ASP A 270 -6.85 17.65 14.68
N LEU A 271 -6.48 17.19 15.88
CA LEU A 271 -5.90 15.86 16.07
C LEU A 271 -6.91 14.73 15.76
N LYS A 272 -8.20 14.93 16.01
CA LYS A 272 -9.27 13.95 15.75
C LYS A 272 -9.52 13.77 14.25
N GLY A 273 -9.48 14.85 13.47
CA GLY A 273 -9.48 14.76 12.01
C GLY A 273 -8.36 13.86 11.48
N ILE A 274 -7.14 13.98 12.02
CA ILE A 274 -6.04 13.07 11.68
C ILE A 274 -6.33 11.63 12.14
N GLN A 275 -6.82 11.44 13.38
CA GLN A 275 -7.17 10.12 13.90
C GLN A 275 -8.23 9.41 13.05
N VAL A 276 -9.26 10.12 12.56
CA VAL A 276 -10.28 9.57 11.65
C VAL A 276 -9.67 9.19 10.29
N VAL A 277 -8.85 10.05 9.68
CA VAL A 277 -8.17 9.73 8.41
C VAL A 277 -7.30 8.47 8.56
N LEU A 278 -6.54 8.35 9.64
CA LEU A 278 -5.70 7.17 9.91
C LEU A 278 -6.55 5.92 10.19
N GLY A 279 -7.66 6.05 10.92
CA GLY A 279 -8.63 4.98 11.12
C GLY A 279 -9.17 4.44 9.79
N LEU A 280 -9.56 5.33 8.87
CA LEU A 280 -9.96 4.95 7.52
C LEU A 280 -8.82 4.29 6.73
N VAL A 281 -7.58 4.77 6.82
CA VAL A 281 -6.40 4.09 6.21
C VAL A 281 -6.28 2.64 6.69
N ILE A 282 -6.36 2.41 8.01
CA ILE A 282 -6.30 1.07 8.62
C ILE A 282 -7.46 0.19 8.13
N LEU A 283 -8.68 0.74 8.11
CA LEU A 283 -9.89 0.04 7.66
C LEU A 283 -9.77 -0.40 6.19
N PHE A 284 -9.30 0.47 5.29
CA PHE A 284 -9.13 0.15 3.86
C PHE A 284 -7.98 -0.83 3.59
N LEU A 285 -6.88 -0.78 4.36
CA LEU A 285 -5.74 -1.70 4.20
C LEU A 285 -6.10 -3.19 4.38
N GLY A 286 -7.15 -3.47 5.16
CA GLY A 286 -7.72 -4.80 5.36
C GLY A 286 -8.87 -5.17 4.41
N THR A 287 -8.97 -4.55 3.22
CA THR A 287 -9.99 -4.85 2.20
C THR A 287 -9.37 -5.28 0.87
N ALA A 288 -10.20 -5.87 -0.01
CA ALA A 288 -9.84 -6.14 -1.40
C ALA A 288 -9.54 -4.87 -2.23
N HIS A 289 -9.97 -3.69 -1.75
CA HIS A 289 -9.88 -2.43 -2.47
C HIS A 289 -9.13 -1.36 -1.65
N PRO A 290 -7.83 -1.56 -1.34
CA PRO A 290 -7.07 -0.68 -0.46
C PRO A 290 -6.70 0.67 -1.10
N HIS A 291 -7.09 0.94 -2.36
CA HIS A 291 -6.67 2.14 -3.10
C HIS A 291 -6.99 3.49 -2.41
N PRO A 292 -8.12 3.67 -1.69
CA PRO A 292 -8.35 4.90 -0.91
C PRO A 292 -7.27 5.18 0.14
N SER A 293 -6.60 4.16 0.67
CA SER A 293 -5.55 4.33 1.69
C SER A 293 -4.38 5.20 1.20
N SER A 294 -4.00 5.14 -0.09
CA SER A 294 -2.95 5.99 -0.68
C SER A 294 -3.31 7.48 -0.64
N VAL A 295 -4.57 7.83 -0.92
CA VAL A 295 -5.03 9.23 -0.90
C VAL A 295 -5.24 9.72 0.53
N LEU A 296 -5.76 8.85 1.41
CA LEU A 296 -6.00 9.15 2.82
C LEU A 296 -4.68 9.32 3.59
N ILE A 297 -3.68 8.44 3.42
CA ILE A 297 -2.39 8.60 4.11
C ILE A 297 -1.65 9.86 3.65
N ALA A 298 -1.70 10.17 2.35
CA ALA A 298 -1.19 11.43 1.81
C ALA A 298 -1.93 12.69 2.34
N THR A 299 -3.14 12.51 2.86
CA THR A 299 -3.92 13.56 3.53
C THR A 299 -3.54 13.66 5.01
N ALA A 300 -3.43 12.54 5.73
CA ALA A 300 -2.94 12.51 7.11
C ALA A 300 -1.54 13.11 7.24
N VAL A 301 -0.60 12.78 6.34
CA VAL A 301 0.76 13.38 6.33
C VAL A 301 0.71 14.90 6.15
N LYS A 302 -0.15 15.41 5.24
CA LYS A 302 -0.33 16.87 5.07
C LYS A 302 -0.89 17.55 6.32
N LEU A 303 -1.79 16.90 7.05
CA LEU A 303 -2.34 17.42 8.31
C LEU A 303 -1.30 17.35 9.44
N VAL A 304 -0.54 16.27 9.57
CA VAL A 304 0.64 16.14 10.46
C VAL A 304 1.70 17.22 10.17
N HIS A 305 1.88 17.60 8.91
CA HIS A 305 2.72 18.72 8.52
C HIS A 305 2.09 20.07 8.91
N LYS A 306 0.81 20.28 8.64
CA LYS A 306 0.09 21.53 8.95
C LYS A 306 0.02 21.83 10.45
N LEU A 307 -0.22 20.82 11.28
CA LEU A 307 -0.22 20.90 12.75
C LEU A 307 1.17 20.74 13.38
N ARG A 308 2.23 20.61 12.57
CA ARG A 308 3.63 20.48 13.02
C ARG A 308 3.92 19.30 13.96
N LEU A 309 3.09 18.26 13.92
CA LEU A 309 3.20 17.05 14.78
C LEU A 309 4.43 16.18 14.45
N HIS A 310 5.23 16.58 13.47
CA HIS A 310 6.53 16.00 13.12
C HIS A 310 7.72 16.71 13.80
N THR A 311 7.49 17.84 14.49
CA THR A 311 8.55 18.62 15.17
C THR A 311 8.34 18.76 16.68
N LYS A 312 9.42 18.76 17.45
CA LYS A 312 9.43 19.11 18.89
C LYS A 312 8.99 20.56 19.11
N VAL A 313 9.47 21.49 18.27
CA VAL A 313 9.07 22.91 18.30
C VAL A 313 7.56 23.08 18.08
N GLY A 314 6.94 22.25 17.25
CA GLY A 314 5.49 22.23 17.05
C GLY A 314 4.67 21.75 18.26
N LYS A 315 5.32 21.12 19.25
CA LYS A 315 4.69 20.48 20.42
C LYS A 315 5.08 21.09 21.76
N GLU A 316 6.01 22.05 21.78
CA GLU A 316 6.59 22.67 22.98
C GLU A 316 5.55 23.24 23.98
N HIS A 317 4.38 23.63 23.48
CA HIS A 317 3.31 24.26 24.25
C HIS A 317 2.09 23.34 24.50
N MET A 318 2.19 22.04 24.22
CA MET A 318 1.11 21.06 24.41
C MET A 318 1.00 20.61 25.86
N SER A 319 -0.19 20.18 26.30
CA SER A 319 -0.34 19.46 27.57
C SER A 319 0.38 18.10 27.50
N PRO A 320 0.72 17.46 28.64
CA PRO A 320 1.35 16.15 28.64
C PRO A 320 0.55 15.09 27.85
N ASP A 321 -0.78 15.13 27.93
CA ASP A 321 -1.66 14.17 27.27
C ASP A 321 -1.86 14.48 25.78
N ASP A 322 -1.79 15.74 25.37
CA ASP A 322 -1.78 16.13 23.94
C ASP A 322 -0.43 15.82 23.29
N LEU A 323 0.66 16.01 24.03
CA LEU A 323 2.01 15.61 23.62
C LEU A 323 2.10 14.09 23.45
N LEU A 324 1.59 13.31 24.41
CA LEU A 324 1.57 11.84 24.34
C LEU A 324 0.73 11.34 23.16
N GLU A 325 -0.48 11.85 22.99
CA GLU A 325 -1.40 11.44 21.93
C GLU A 325 -0.91 11.87 20.54
N SER A 326 -0.44 13.11 20.38
CA SER A 326 0.12 13.57 19.10
C SER A 326 1.43 12.89 18.71
N ASN A 327 2.25 12.46 19.67
CA ASN A 327 3.42 11.60 19.41
C ASN A 327 2.99 10.23 18.87
N ARG A 328 1.93 9.62 19.44
CA ARG A 328 1.38 8.34 18.95
C ARG A 328 0.81 8.48 17.54
N VAL A 329 -0.03 9.49 17.31
CA VAL A 329 -0.64 9.79 16.00
C VAL A 329 0.43 10.05 14.93
N PHE A 330 1.49 10.80 15.25
CA PHE A 330 2.65 10.99 14.35
C PHE A 330 3.29 9.65 13.97
N TRP A 331 3.62 8.80 14.95
CA TRP A 331 4.30 7.54 14.69
C TRP A 331 3.40 6.50 13.99
N ILE A 332 2.08 6.51 14.23
CA ILE A 332 1.11 5.72 13.46
C ILE A 332 1.07 6.20 12.01
N THR A 333 1.04 7.52 11.78
CA THR A 333 1.15 8.09 10.42
C THR A 333 2.45 7.64 9.74
N TYR A 334 3.57 7.67 10.46
CA TYR A 334 4.87 7.25 9.92
C TYR A 334 4.90 5.77 9.50
N VAL A 335 4.34 4.86 10.32
CA VAL A 335 4.28 3.43 9.96
C VAL A 335 3.36 3.21 8.76
N LEU A 336 2.16 3.80 8.77
CA LEU A 336 1.17 3.64 7.70
C LEU A 336 1.62 4.28 6.37
N ASP A 337 2.34 5.40 6.41
CA ASP A 337 3.00 6.02 5.25
C ASP A 337 3.91 5.02 4.52
N LYS A 338 4.69 4.22 5.26
CA LYS A 338 5.55 3.18 4.67
C LYS A 338 4.72 1.97 4.26
N ASP A 339 3.82 1.46 5.09
CA ASP A 339 3.04 0.26 4.76
C ASP A 339 2.17 0.43 3.50
N VAL A 340 1.55 1.61 3.32
CA VAL A 340 0.76 1.92 2.13
C VAL A 340 1.63 2.10 0.89
N THR A 341 2.62 3.01 0.94
CA THR A 341 3.42 3.34 -0.25
C THR A 341 4.34 2.19 -0.67
N MET A 342 4.81 1.36 0.27
CA MET A 342 5.52 0.12 -0.01
C MET A 342 4.68 -0.88 -0.81
N ARG A 343 3.42 -1.09 -0.44
CA ARG A 343 2.50 -1.98 -1.20
C ARG A 343 2.21 -1.45 -2.61
N ALA A 344 2.26 -0.14 -2.82
CA ALA A 344 2.09 0.51 -4.12
C ALA A 344 3.41 0.66 -4.93
N ARG A 345 4.58 0.47 -4.29
CA ARG A 345 5.92 0.87 -4.76
C ARG A 345 6.05 2.36 -5.11
N GLU A 346 5.36 3.20 -4.34
CA GLU A 346 5.35 4.67 -4.47
C GLU A 346 6.34 5.33 -3.50
N PRO A 347 6.75 6.60 -3.71
CA PRO A 347 7.57 7.33 -2.74
C PRO A 347 6.80 7.61 -1.45
N TYR A 348 7.40 7.28 -0.31
CA TYR A 348 6.87 7.61 1.02
C TYR A 348 7.03 9.10 1.34
N LEU A 349 6.09 9.66 2.12
CA LEU A 349 5.89 11.11 2.26
C LEU A 349 6.48 11.69 3.55
N LEU A 350 6.61 10.91 4.63
CA LEU A 350 7.28 11.32 5.86
C LEU A 350 8.77 10.96 5.79
N GLN A 351 9.59 11.87 5.27
CA GLN A 351 11.02 11.65 5.05
C GLN A 351 11.81 11.73 6.37
N ASP A 352 12.81 10.86 6.53
CA ASP A 352 13.58 10.69 7.79
C ASP A 352 14.44 11.90 8.19
N TYR A 353 14.60 12.88 7.30
CA TYR A 353 15.30 14.15 7.56
C TYR A 353 14.35 15.33 7.86
N ASP A 354 13.04 15.16 7.73
CA ASP A 354 12.04 16.22 7.93
C ASP A 354 11.43 16.24 9.35
N PHE A 355 11.80 15.31 10.24
CA PHE A 355 11.30 15.25 11.63
C PHE A 355 12.42 15.10 12.68
N ASP A 356 12.12 15.50 13.93
CA ASP A 356 13.04 15.42 15.08
C ASP A 356 12.44 14.66 16.29
N CYS A 357 11.26 14.06 16.11
CA CYS A 357 10.53 13.35 17.17
C CYS A 357 11.27 12.10 17.67
N ASP A 358 11.25 11.87 18.99
CA ASP A 358 11.88 10.70 19.59
C ASP A 358 11.01 9.44 19.44
N LEU A 359 11.65 8.27 19.28
CA LEU A 359 10.95 6.97 19.29
C LEU A 359 10.18 6.77 20.61
N PRO A 360 8.93 6.28 20.60
CA PRO A 360 8.08 6.20 21.78
C PRO A 360 8.77 5.54 22.97
N SER A 361 8.78 6.22 24.11
CA SER A 361 9.34 5.69 25.36
C SER A 361 8.69 4.36 25.73
N LEU A 362 9.44 3.49 26.40
CA LEU A 362 8.88 2.34 27.12
C LEU A 362 8.13 2.86 28.35
N ALA A 363 6.93 3.39 28.12
CA ALA A 363 6.17 4.19 29.07
C ALA A 363 5.55 3.34 30.20
N ALA A 364 5.28 4.00 31.33
CA ALA A 364 4.69 3.36 32.51
C ALA A 364 3.28 2.82 32.27
N ASP A 365 2.55 3.37 31.28
CA ASP A 365 1.21 2.92 30.87
C ASP A 365 1.20 1.62 30.05
N ARG A 366 2.38 1.07 29.72
CA ARG A 366 2.58 -0.20 29.00
C ARG A 366 1.94 -0.25 27.60
N VAL A 367 1.55 0.88 27.02
CA VAL A 367 0.94 0.90 25.68
C VAL A 367 1.94 0.38 24.64
N GLY A 368 1.45 -0.51 23.77
CA GLY A 368 2.24 -1.28 22.82
C GLY A 368 3.04 -2.43 23.44
N ALA A 369 3.03 -2.60 24.76
CA ALA A 369 3.80 -3.62 25.45
C ALA A 369 3.02 -4.91 25.64
N ILE A 370 3.59 -6.00 25.16
CA ILE A 370 3.16 -7.37 25.42
C ILE A 370 4.13 -8.03 26.42
N PRO A 371 3.71 -9.04 27.19
CA PRO A 371 4.64 -9.79 28.02
C PRO A 371 5.66 -10.56 27.16
N THR A 372 6.63 -11.18 27.82
CA THR A 372 7.55 -12.18 27.25
C THR A 372 7.64 -13.37 28.19
N LEU A 373 7.87 -14.56 27.64
CA LEU A 373 8.19 -15.77 28.38
C LEU A 373 9.65 -15.74 28.86
N GLY A 374 10.01 -14.67 29.58
CA GLY A 374 11.29 -14.56 30.26
C GLY A 374 11.50 -15.77 31.16
N HIS A 375 12.67 -16.42 31.02
CA HIS A 375 13.00 -17.77 31.51
C HIS A 375 12.08 -18.27 32.64
N ILE A 376 11.10 -19.11 32.28
CA ILE A 376 10.25 -19.78 33.25
C ILE A 376 11.10 -20.83 33.97
N GLY A 377 11.74 -20.41 35.05
CA GLY A 377 12.19 -21.30 36.11
C GLY A 377 10.97 -22.02 36.66
N SER A 378 10.98 -23.35 36.60
CA SER A 378 9.85 -24.18 37.00
C SER A 378 9.74 -24.29 38.52
N ASP A 379 9.18 -23.27 39.18
CA ASP A 379 8.82 -23.31 40.59
C ASP A 379 7.44 -22.70 40.85
N SER A 380 6.60 -23.43 41.59
CA SER A 380 5.24 -23.02 41.94
C SER A 380 5.23 -22.28 43.28
N GLY A 381 5.19 -20.95 43.25
CA GLY A 381 5.24 -20.11 44.45
C GLY A 381 4.11 -19.09 44.55
N VAL A 382 3.18 -19.30 45.47
CA VAL A 382 2.19 -18.27 45.87
C VAL A 382 2.90 -17.23 46.76
N GLY A 383 2.90 -15.97 46.36
CA GLY A 383 3.49 -14.86 47.13
C GLY A 383 2.79 -13.54 46.82
N SER A 384 2.63 -12.67 47.83
CA SER A 384 1.74 -11.50 47.75
C SER A 384 2.44 -10.17 48.07
N SER A 385 2.12 -9.16 47.25
CA SER A 385 2.12 -7.72 47.55
C SER A 385 3.45 -6.96 47.82
N ASN A 386 3.46 -5.73 47.32
CA ASN A 386 4.19 -4.54 47.81
C ASN A 386 5.73 -4.53 47.83
N SER A 387 6.33 -3.66 47.01
CA SER A 387 7.12 -2.49 47.52
C SER A 387 7.56 -1.57 46.37
N SER A 388 8.26 -0.48 46.71
CA SER A 388 8.42 0.74 45.89
C SER A 388 9.66 0.79 45.00
N VAL A 389 9.60 1.68 43.99
CA VAL A 389 10.69 2.11 43.10
C VAL A 389 11.98 2.46 43.87
N ASN A 390 13.13 2.10 43.29
CA ASN A 390 14.31 2.96 43.34
C ASN A 390 15.10 2.84 42.02
N SER A 391 15.89 3.86 41.66
CA SER A 391 16.50 4.01 40.33
C SER A 391 18.03 3.90 40.33
N ASN A 392 18.58 3.63 39.14
CA ASN A 392 19.99 3.56 38.76
C ASN A 392 20.80 2.31 39.17
N SER A 393 21.87 2.08 38.40
CA SER A 393 22.75 0.90 38.36
C SER A 393 22.10 -0.40 37.83
N GLY A 394 22.93 -1.27 37.23
CA GLY A 394 22.49 -2.37 36.38
C GLY A 394 21.97 -3.57 37.16
N ASN A 395 20.67 -3.60 37.44
CA ASN A 395 20.03 -4.74 38.10
C ASN A 395 19.65 -5.84 37.09
N ILE A 396 20.18 -7.04 37.33
CA ILE A 396 19.60 -8.28 36.81
C ILE A 396 18.19 -8.39 37.40
N ALA A 397 17.17 -8.58 36.55
CA ALA A 397 15.78 -8.66 37.00
C ALA A 397 15.60 -9.87 37.94
N PRO A 398 14.78 -9.75 39.02
CA PRO A 398 14.57 -10.87 39.93
C PRO A 398 13.91 -12.04 39.19
N PRO A 399 14.29 -13.30 39.52
CA PRO A 399 13.74 -14.48 38.86
C PRO A 399 12.21 -14.53 39.01
N GLY A 400 11.50 -14.67 37.89
CA GLY A 400 10.03 -14.61 37.82
C GLY A 400 9.45 -13.24 37.43
N ALA A 401 10.26 -12.18 37.27
CA ALA A 401 9.76 -10.90 36.76
C ALA A 401 9.35 -11.01 35.28
N THR A 402 8.07 -10.71 34.97
CA THR A 402 7.61 -10.59 33.58
C THR A 402 8.34 -9.46 32.87
N THR A 403 9.23 -9.80 31.94
CA THR A 403 9.83 -8.86 30.99
C THR A 403 8.81 -8.46 29.92
N TRP A 404 8.90 -7.24 29.41
CA TRP A 404 7.93 -6.66 28.47
C TRP A 404 8.60 -6.25 27.16
N PHE A 405 7.92 -6.50 26.05
CA PHE A 405 8.38 -6.16 24.69
C PHE A 405 7.41 -5.18 24.05
N ASN A 406 7.90 -4.06 23.52
CA ASN A 406 7.05 -3.03 22.93
C ASN A 406 6.92 -3.20 21.40
N LEU A 407 5.80 -3.80 20.99
CA LEU A 407 5.46 -4.14 19.61
C LEU A 407 5.28 -2.88 18.74
N PHE A 408 4.67 -1.82 19.27
CA PHE A 408 4.51 -0.54 18.58
C PHE A 408 5.87 0.09 18.23
N ARG A 409 6.79 0.18 19.20
CA ARG A 409 8.16 0.65 19.00
C ARG A 409 8.92 -0.22 17.99
N CYS A 410 8.78 -1.55 18.07
CA CYS A 410 9.43 -2.47 17.14
C CYS A 410 8.94 -2.29 15.69
N ARG A 411 7.62 -2.05 15.49
CA ARG A 411 7.06 -1.73 14.17
C ARG A 411 7.58 -0.42 13.60
N ILE A 412 7.76 0.62 14.43
CA ILE A 412 8.37 1.89 13.99
C ILE A 412 9.81 1.67 13.51
N GLN A 413 10.60 0.87 14.24
CA GLN A 413 11.97 0.55 13.84
C GLN A 413 12.02 -0.25 12.53
N LEU A 414 11.05 -1.13 12.28
CA LEU A 414 10.90 -1.79 10.98
C LEU A 414 10.48 -0.80 9.88
N ALA A 415 9.60 0.17 10.17
CA ALA A 415 9.18 1.19 9.22
C ALA A 415 10.35 2.11 8.77
N GLN A 416 11.36 2.33 9.64
CA GLN A 416 12.61 3.00 9.24
C GLN A 416 13.41 2.17 8.23
N ILE A 417 13.47 0.85 8.40
CA ILE A 417 14.09 -0.05 7.42
C ILE A 417 13.25 -0.10 6.13
N GLN A 418 11.91 -0.06 6.23
CA GLN A 418 11.01 -0.02 5.07
C GLN A 418 11.29 1.19 4.16
N GLY A 419 11.51 2.38 4.74
CA GLY A 419 11.95 3.56 3.99
C GLY A 419 13.30 3.36 3.28
N GLN A 420 14.28 2.77 3.97
CA GLN A 420 15.61 2.47 3.41
C GLN A 420 15.56 1.45 2.26
N VAL A 421 14.68 0.44 2.32
CA VAL A 421 14.45 -0.49 1.20
C VAL A 421 13.92 0.27 -0.02
N TYR A 422 12.97 1.19 0.15
CA TYR A 422 12.52 2.03 -0.97
C TYR A 422 13.67 2.87 -1.53
N ASP A 423 14.36 3.62 -0.68
CA ASP A 423 15.37 4.59 -1.11
C ASP A 423 16.56 3.97 -1.83
N TRP A 424 17.01 2.78 -1.43
CA TRP A 424 18.21 2.14 -1.97
C TRP A 424 17.94 1.03 -2.98
N VAL A 425 16.69 0.57 -3.15
CA VAL A 425 16.33 -0.51 -4.08
C VAL A 425 15.34 -0.07 -5.17
N TYR A 426 14.42 0.86 -4.89
CA TYR A 426 13.29 1.19 -5.77
C TYR A 426 13.20 2.66 -6.20
N SER A 427 13.90 3.58 -5.52
CA SER A 427 13.89 4.99 -5.90
C SER A 427 14.58 5.26 -7.26
N VAL A 428 14.23 6.37 -7.90
CA VAL A 428 14.91 6.88 -9.12
C VAL A 428 16.40 7.19 -8.87
N ARG A 429 16.85 7.23 -7.61
CA ARG A 429 18.27 7.28 -7.23
C ARG A 429 18.91 5.90 -7.28
N ALA A 430 18.22 4.86 -6.78
CA ALA A 430 18.69 3.47 -6.80
C ALA A 430 18.93 2.94 -8.21
N GLU A 431 18.06 3.29 -9.18
CA GLU A 431 18.22 2.95 -10.60
C GLU A 431 19.56 3.44 -11.19
N ARG A 432 20.12 4.53 -10.65
CA ARG A 432 21.32 5.21 -11.16
C ARG A 432 22.61 4.77 -10.46
N MET A 433 22.50 3.99 -9.39
CA MET A 433 23.66 3.44 -8.69
C MET A 433 24.38 2.39 -9.55
N THR A 434 25.67 2.22 -9.33
CA THR A 434 26.48 1.12 -9.90
C THR A 434 26.03 -0.25 -9.37
N ALA A 435 26.54 -1.34 -9.96
CA ALA A 435 26.26 -2.69 -9.49
C ALA A 435 26.80 -2.91 -8.06
N ASP A 436 27.99 -2.40 -7.78
CA ASP A 436 28.70 -2.55 -6.50
C ASP A 436 28.01 -1.75 -5.38
N GLU A 437 27.61 -0.51 -5.65
CA GLU A 437 26.78 0.29 -4.73
C GLU A 437 25.46 -0.43 -4.41
N ARG A 438 24.76 -0.94 -5.43
CA ARG A 438 23.52 -1.71 -5.24
C ARG A 438 23.73 -2.98 -4.43
N GLN A 439 24.89 -3.63 -4.52
CA GLN A 439 25.19 -4.77 -3.68
C GLN A 439 25.48 -4.35 -2.23
N ALA A 440 26.34 -3.35 -2.01
CA ALA A 440 26.64 -2.85 -0.67
C ALA A 440 25.39 -2.33 0.08
N TYR A 441 24.44 -1.72 -0.62
CA TYR A 441 23.14 -1.35 -0.03
C TYR A 441 22.26 -2.56 0.29
N ARG A 442 22.22 -3.61 -0.55
CA ARG A 442 21.52 -4.86 -0.23
C ARG A 442 22.12 -5.54 1.00
N ASP A 443 23.44 -5.66 1.06
CA ASP A 443 24.13 -6.29 2.20
C ASP A 443 23.85 -5.53 3.51
N ARG A 444 23.83 -4.18 3.44
CA ARG A 444 23.43 -3.32 4.56
C ARG A 444 21.97 -3.52 4.97
N LEU A 445 21.04 -3.66 4.03
CA LEU A 445 19.62 -3.92 4.31
C LEU A 445 19.40 -5.30 4.92
N SER A 446 20.03 -6.35 4.37
CA SER A 446 19.99 -7.70 4.95
C SER A 446 20.57 -7.71 6.37
N GLY A 447 21.68 -6.99 6.62
CA GLY A 447 22.24 -6.81 7.96
C GLY A 447 21.32 -6.05 8.93
N ALA A 448 20.67 -4.99 8.47
CA ALA A 448 19.72 -4.21 9.28
C ALA A 448 18.46 -5.01 9.62
N LEU A 449 17.90 -5.75 8.66
CA LEU A 449 16.76 -6.65 8.84
C LEU A 449 17.11 -7.77 9.83
N LEU A 450 18.27 -8.42 9.68
CA LEU A 450 18.71 -9.48 10.58
C LEU A 450 18.96 -8.97 12.01
N ALA A 451 19.59 -7.80 12.16
CA ALA A 451 19.78 -7.15 13.46
C ALA A 451 18.45 -6.76 14.12
N TRP A 452 17.47 -6.27 13.34
CA TRP A 452 16.12 -6.02 13.83
C TRP A 452 15.42 -7.32 14.26
N LYS A 453 15.53 -8.42 13.50
CA LYS A 453 14.98 -9.72 13.89
C LYS A 453 15.61 -10.20 15.21
N HIS A 454 16.93 -10.13 15.35
CA HIS A 454 17.62 -10.53 16.59
C HIS A 454 17.35 -9.61 17.80
N ALA A 455 16.78 -8.41 17.62
CA ALA A 455 16.32 -7.57 18.72
C ALA A 455 14.95 -8.00 19.28
N ILE A 456 14.25 -8.93 18.62
CA ILE A 456 12.98 -9.49 19.09
C ILE A 456 13.27 -10.67 20.05
N PRO A 457 12.59 -10.74 21.22
CA PRO A 457 12.71 -11.86 22.15
C PRO A 457 12.52 -13.23 21.50
N ASP A 458 13.26 -14.20 22.01
CA ASP A 458 13.38 -15.56 21.47
C ASP A 458 12.04 -16.32 21.42
N ASP A 459 11.08 -15.96 22.27
CA ASP A 459 9.72 -16.50 22.35
C ASP A 459 8.70 -15.75 21.46
N LEU A 460 9.11 -14.64 20.84
CA LEU A 460 8.33 -13.83 19.90
C LEU A 460 8.84 -13.96 18.45
N GLN A 461 9.89 -14.77 18.22
CA GLN A 461 10.39 -15.14 16.90
C GLN A 461 9.37 -16.01 16.16
N PRO A 462 9.22 -15.88 14.82
CA PRO A 462 8.17 -16.58 14.07
C PRO A 462 8.31 -18.11 14.17
N GLU A 463 9.53 -18.62 14.32
CA GLU A 463 9.80 -20.06 14.53
C GLU A 463 9.27 -20.62 15.87
N ARG A 464 8.85 -19.77 16.82
CA ARG A 464 8.36 -20.19 18.16
C ARG A 464 6.94 -19.74 18.50
N LEU A 465 6.18 -19.21 17.55
CA LEU A 465 4.78 -18.78 17.75
C LEU A 465 3.76 -19.96 17.81
N PHE A 466 4.21 -21.21 17.91
CA PHE A 466 3.38 -22.42 17.97
C PHE A 466 3.42 -23.08 19.36
N PRO A 467 2.38 -23.79 19.80
CA PRO A 467 0.94 -23.48 19.70
C PRO A 467 0.41 -22.84 20.99
N ALA A 468 1.28 -22.56 21.97
CA ALA A 468 0.94 -21.98 23.27
C ALA A 468 1.19 -20.46 23.34
N ALA A 469 1.15 -19.78 22.19
CA ALA A 469 1.56 -18.39 22.01
C ALA A 469 0.55 -17.34 22.52
N ARG A 470 0.07 -17.55 23.76
CA ARG A 470 -0.74 -16.65 24.61
C ARG A 470 -2.13 -16.35 24.03
N GLY A 471 -3.18 -16.66 24.80
CA GLY A 471 -4.58 -16.65 24.36
C GLY A 471 -5.23 -15.28 24.13
N ASP A 472 -4.52 -14.35 23.49
CA ASP A 472 -5.07 -13.12 22.92
C ASP A 472 -4.84 -13.13 21.39
N HIS A 473 -5.94 -13.24 20.65
CA HIS A 473 -5.95 -13.20 19.19
C HIS A 473 -5.36 -11.89 18.63
N ALA A 474 -5.58 -10.75 19.29
CA ALA A 474 -5.12 -9.45 18.82
C ALA A 474 -3.59 -9.31 18.90
N THR A 475 -2.95 -9.77 19.98
CA THR A 475 -1.49 -9.85 20.07
C THR A 475 -0.90 -10.73 18.97
N LEU A 476 -1.46 -11.93 18.73
CA LEU A 476 -0.99 -12.83 17.68
C LEU A 476 -1.12 -12.20 16.28
N ARG A 477 -2.27 -11.57 16.00
CA ARG A 477 -2.56 -10.85 14.75
C ARG A 477 -1.57 -9.72 14.47
N HIS A 478 -1.17 -8.95 15.47
CA HIS A 478 -0.18 -7.88 15.29
C HIS A 478 1.26 -8.42 15.18
N LEU A 479 1.61 -9.48 15.91
CA LEU A 479 2.93 -10.14 15.82
C LEU A 479 3.17 -10.78 14.44
N THR A 480 2.19 -11.53 13.93
CA THR A 480 2.25 -12.14 12.60
C THR A 480 2.35 -11.07 11.52
N THR A 481 1.50 -10.03 11.56
CA THR A 481 1.55 -8.87 10.65
C THR A 481 2.92 -8.17 10.66
N MET A 482 3.54 -8.00 11.84
CA MET A 482 4.90 -7.46 11.95
C MET A 482 5.92 -8.32 11.22
N HIS A 483 5.90 -9.63 11.41
CA HIS A 483 6.82 -10.55 10.75
C HIS A 483 6.58 -10.62 9.23
N PHE A 484 5.33 -10.53 8.76
CA PHE A 484 5.04 -10.44 7.32
C PHE A 484 5.56 -9.14 6.68
N ALA A 485 5.60 -8.02 7.40
CA ALA A 485 6.25 -6.79 6.94
C ALA A 485 7.78 -6.97 6.84
N TYR A 486 8.41 -7.69 7.77
CA TYR A 486 9.83 -8.04 7.71
C TYR A 486 10.16 -8.91 6.49
N TYR A 487 9.36 -9.94 6.24
CA TYR A 487 9.57 -10.82 5.08
C TYR A 487 9.33 -10.08 3.75
N HIS A 488 8.36 -9.16 3.69
CA HIS A 488 8.17 -8.26 2.53
C HIS A 488 9.42 -7.42 2.25
N CYS A 489 10.02 -6.81 3.30
CA CYS A 489 11.27 -6.07 3.17
C CYS A 489 12.41 -6.94 2.63
N MET A 490 12.50 -8.20 3.07
CA MET A 490 13.53 -9.15 2.61
C MET A 490 13.32 -9.55 1.14
N PHE A 491 12.10 -9.94 0.74
CA PHE A 491 11.79 -10.26 -0.65
C PHE A 491 12.04 -9.08 -1.60
N MET A 492 11.68 -7.86 -1.16
CA MET A 492 11.96 -6.64 -1.90
C MET A 492 13.46 -6.28 -1.95
N THR A 493 14.21 -6.45 -0.86
CA THR A 493 15.68 -6.24 -0.83
C THR A 493 16.39 -7.14 -1.84
N HIS A 494 15.94 -8.38 -2.00
CA HIS A 494 16.46 -9.32 -3.00
C HIS A 494 15.76 -9.23 -4.37
N GLN A 495 14.83 -8.28 -4.56
CA GLN A 495 14.07 -8.04 -5.80
C GLN A 495 13.29 -9.27 -6.32
N VAL A 496 12.86 -10.17 -5.41
CA VAL A 496 12.07 -11.39 -5.70
C VAL A 496 10.58 -11.25 -5.32
N ASP A 497 10.16 -10.06 -4.86
CA ASP A 497 8.77 -9.74 -4.60
C ASP A 497 7.90 -9.90 -5.87
N SER A 498 6.66 -10.37 -5.72
CA SER A 498 5.78 -10.72 -6.83
C SER A 498 5.48 -9.56 -7.77
N HIS A 499 5.49 -8.32 -7.28
CA HIS A 499 5.25 -7.14 -8.11
C HIS A 499 6.48 -6.72 -8.93
N ASP A 500 7.60 -7.45 -8.83
CA ASP A 500 8.82 -7.10 -9.54
C ASP A 500 8.81 -7.58 -11.00
N ARG A 501 8.62 -6.60 -11.89
CA ARG A 501 8.54 -6.81 -13.34
C ARG A 501 9.76 -7.52 -13.92
N ASN A 502 10.96 -7.31 -13.38
CA ASN A 502 12.18 -7.93 -13.91
C ASN A 502 12.29 -9.39 -13.48
N TRP A 503 12.04 -9.67 -12.20
CA TRP A 503 12.02 -11.02 -11.65
C TRP A 503 10.94 -11.89 -12.30
N VAL A 504 9.69 -11.44 -12.31
CA VAL A 504 8.60 -12.28 -12.82
C VAL A 504 8.65 -12.41 -14.34
N LYS A 505 9.19 -11.43 -15.07
CA LYS A 505 9.52 -11.61 -16.49
C LYS A 505 10.57 -12.72 -16.68
N LYS A 506 11.72 -12.66 -15.99
CA LYS A 506 12.76 -13.71 -16.05
C LYS A 506 12.19 -15.09 -15.74
N LEU A 507 11.41 -15.22 -14.67
CA LEU A 507 10.75 -16.48 -14.29
C LEU A 507 9.77 -16.97 -15.37
N THR A 508 8.98 -16.08 -15.95
CA THR A 508 8.05 -16.40 -17.03
C THR A 508 8.81 -16.87 -18.27
N ASP A 509 9.82 -16.13 -18.70
CA ASP A 509 10.65 -16.41 -19.86
C ASP A 509 11.38 -17.75 -19.71
N TYR A 510 12.04 -17.98 -18.57
CA TYR A 510 12.70 -19.24 -18.21
C TYR A 510 11.71 -20.42 -18.23
N SER A 511 10.54 -20.27 -17.58
CA SER A 511 9.55 -21.34 -17.48
C SER A 511 8.96 -21.79 -18.82
N ARG A 512 9.10 -20.99 -19.90
CA ARG A 512 8.61 -21.39 -21.24
C ARG A 512 9.32 -22.63 -21.78
N MET A 513 10.52 -22.97 -21.30
CA MET A 513 11.19 -24.21 -21.71
C MET A 513 10.35 -25.45 -21.41
N TYR A 514 9.54 -25.44 -20.35
CA TYR A 514 8.69 -26.56 -19.95
C TYR A 514 7.24 -26.46 -20.47
N ALA A 515 7.00 -25.62 -21.50
CA ALA A 515 5.69 -25.52 -22.13
C ALA A 515 5.41 -26.73 -23.03
N ALA A 516 4.13 -27.13 -23.13
CA ALA A 516 3.73 -28.19 -24.05
C ALA A 516 4.05 -27.79 -25.50
N GLY A 517 4.84 -28.60 -26.21
CA GLY A 517 5.33 -28.31 -27.55
C GLY A 517 6.69 -27.61 -27.63
N ALA A 518 7.40 -27.44 -26.51
CA ALA A 518 8.82 -27.05 -26.53
C ALA A 518 9.67 -28.07 -27.32
N PRO A 519 10.79 -27.63 -27.96
CA PRO A 519 11.65 -28.52 -28.74
C PRO A 519 12.25 -29.62 -27.85
N GLY A 520 12.21 -30.86 -28.35
CA GLY A 520 12.42 -32.08 -27.54
C GLY A 520 13.83 -32.38 -27.04
N ASP A 521 14.81 -31.51 -27.30
CA ASP A 521 16.20 -31.65 -26.84
C ASP A 521 16.45 -30.82 -25.57
N PHE A 522 16.08 -31.38 -24.42
CA PHE A 522 16.56 -30.90 -23.10
C PHE A 522 17.96 -31.44 -22.76
N ASP A 523 18.68 -32.01 -23.73
CA ASP A 523 19.85 -32.84 -23.47
C ASP A 523 21.13 -32.03 -23.23
N GLN A 524 21.69 -32.18 -22.02
CA GLN A 524 23.04 -31.84 -21.56
C GLN A 524 23.59 -30.41 -21.72
N GLY A 525 23.08 -29.55 -22.61
CA GLY A 525 23.63 -28.21 -22.88
C GLY A 525 23.52 -27.18 -21.75
N ILE A 526 22.73 -27.45 -20.70
CA ILE A 526 22.49 -26.54 -19.57
C ILE A 526 23.62 -26.61 -18.52
N LEU A 527 24.30 -27.76 -18.40
CA LEU A 527 25.48 -27.90 -17.56
C LEU A 527 26.72 -27.75 -18.45
N GLY A 528 27.42 -26.63 -18.30
CA GLY A 528 28.46 -26.21 -19.23
C GLY A 528 29.57 -27.23 -19.46
N SER A 529 29.84 -27.53 -20.73
CA SER A 529 31.17 -27.95 -21.17
C SER A 529 31.88 -26.75 -21.80
N ASP A 530 33.11 -26.50 -21.38
CA ASP A 530 33.95 -25.47 -21.99
C ASP A 530 34.53 -26.01 -23.30
N ASN A 531 33.98 -25.57 -24.42
CA ASN A 531 34.55 -25.75 -25.76
C ASN A 531 34.13 -24.59 -26.66
N ASP A 532 35.10 -23.80 -27.10
CA ASP A 532 34.86 -22.65 -28.00
C ASP A 532 34.50 -23.10 -29.42
N GLY A 533 33.37 -22.60 -29.93
CA GLY A 533 32.89 -22.85 -31.29
C GLY A 533 32.16 -21.62 -31.85
N PRO A 534 32.77 -20.82 -32.75
CA PRO A 534 32.20 -19.56 -33.21
C PRO A 534 31.14 -19.76 -34.30
N GLY A 535 29.92 -20.19 -33.93
CA GLY A 535 28.86 -20.43 -34.92
C GLY A 535 27.53 -20.97 -34.41
N GLY A 536 26.92 -20.36 -33.39
CA GLY A 536 25.58 -20.77 -32.93
C GLY A 536 24.90 -19.72 -32.05
N GLY A 537 23.91 -19.00 -32.59
CA GLY A 537 23.20 -17.90 -31.92
C GLY A 537 22.15 -18.34 -30.90
N GLY A 538 22.47 -19.31 -30.03
CA GLY A 538 21.63 -19.63 -28.88
C GLY A 538 21.94 -18.66 -27.73
N GLU A 539 20.94 -17.88 -27.29
CA GLU A 539 21.09 -17.09 -26.06
C GLU A 539 21.30 -18.06 -24.87
N LYS A 540 22.48 -18.03 -24.25
CA LYS A 540 22.75 -18.78 -23.01
C LYS A 540 21.76 -18.30 -21.95
N LEU A 541 20.77 -19.13 -21.64
CA LEU A 541 19.71 -18.77 -20.70
C LEU A 541 20.33 -18.60 -19.31
N VAL A 542 20.45 -17.35 -18.88
CA VAL A 542 21.03 -17.00 -17.57
C VAL A 542 20.07 -17.40 -16.48
N SER A 543 20.56 -18.14 -15.46
CA SER A 543 19.77 -18.51 -14.29
C SER A 543 19.04 -17.31 -13.71
N PRO A 544 17.74 -17.42 -13.39
CA PRO A 544 16.98 -16.31 -12.82
C PRO A 544 17.34 -16.03 -11.35
N LEU A 545 18.13 -16.91 -10.71
CA LEU A 545 18.29 -16.98 -9.27
C LEU A 545 19.28 -15.96 -8.68
N PRO A 546 18.91 -15.22 -7.61
CA PRO A 546 19.85 -14.41 -6.84
C PRO A 546 20.88 -15.27 -6.09
N ALA A 547 22.06 -14.71 -5.80
CA ALA A 547 23.09 -15.39 -4.98
C ALA A 547 22.60 -15.77 -3.56
N SER A 548 21.58 -15.09 -3.03
CA SER A 548 20.95 -15.35 -1.73
C SER A 548 19.78 -16.36 -1.78
N TRP A 549 19.64 -17.14 -2.86
CA TRP A 549 18.43 -17.94 -3.12
C TRP A 549 18.01 -18.89 -1.98
N ALA A 550 18.96 -19.56 -1.32
CA ALA A 550 18.65 -20.44 -0.19
C ALA A 550 17.93 -19.69 0.96
N LEU A 551 18.48 -18.55 1.39
CA LEU A 551 17.89 -17.69 2.41
C LEU A 551 16.49 -17.19 2.03
N VAL A 552 16.31 -16.83 0.75
CA VAL A 552 15.03 -16.37 0.19
C VAL A 552 13.97 -17.48 0.25
N VAL A 553 14.33 -18.71 -0.12
CA VAL A 553 13.42 -19.87 -0.13
C VAL A 553 13.10 -20.33 1.28
N ASP A 554 14.08 -20.44 2.17
CA ASP A 554 13.83 -20.84 3.55
C ASP A 554 12.99 -19.80 4.29
N SER A 555 13.18 -18.51 3.99
CA SER A 555 12.28 -17.45 4.47
C SER A 555 10.85 -17.61 3.92
N ALA A 556 10.69 -18.02 2.65
CA ALA A 556 9.36 -18.30 2.09
C ALA A 556 8.69 -19.53 2.74
N ARG A 557 9.45 -20.59 3.05
CA ARG A 557 8.95 -21.72 3.85
C ARG A 557 8.47 -21.25 5.23
N ARG A 558 9.24 -20.40 5.93
CA ARG A 558 8.82 -19.79 7.21
C ARG A 558 7.63 -18.83 7.08
N CYS A 559 7.46 -18.12 5.97
CA CYS A 559 6.24 -17.36 5.69
C CYS A 559 5.01 -18.27 5.63
N MET A 560 5.08 -19.41 4.92
CA MET A 560 3.94 -20.33 4.81
C MET A 560 3.61 -21.02 6.15
N GLU A 561 4.60 -21.36 6.95
CA GLU A 561 4.37 -21.78 8.35
C GLU A 561 3.64 -20.69 9.15
N LEU A 562 4.07 -19.42 9.03
CA LEU A 562 3.43 -18.28 9.71
C LEU A 562 2.00 -18.02 9.19
N PHE A 563 1.71 -18.26 7.91
CA PHE A 563 0.35 -18.15 7.37
C PHE A 563 -0.60 -19.23 7.91
N ARG A 564 -0.10 -20.40 8.31
CA ARG A 564 -0.89 -21.45 8.99
C ARG A 564 -1.26 -21.11 10.44
N LEU A 565 -0.69 -20.05 11.03
CA LEU A 565 -1.07 -19.53 12.36
C LEU A 565 -2.20 -18.49 12.32
N LEU A 566 -2.57 -17.98 11.14
CA LEU A 566 -3.71 -17.08 10.99
C LEU A 566 -5.01 -17.85 10.84
N ASP A 567 -6.09 -17.35 11.44
CA ASP A 567 -7.42 -17.82 11.04
C ASP A 567 -7.65 -17.42 9.57
N GLN A 568 -7.94 -18.44 8.77
CA GLN A 568 -8.23 -18.32 7.36
C GLN A 568 -9.58 -17.65 7.06
N ALA A 569 -10.43 -17.47 8.08
CA ALA A 569 -11.62 -16.60 8.04
C ALA A 569 -11.32 -15.12 8.35
N ASP A 570 -10.16 -14.76 8.93
CA ASP A 570 -9.77 -13.37 9.21
C ASP A 570 -9.33 -12.64 7.92
N THR A 571 -10.32 -12.33 7.08
CA THR A 571 -10.13 -11.63 5.81
C THR A 571 -9.35 -10.32 5.96
N ALA A 572 -9.47 -9.65 7.11
CA ALA A 572 -8.84 -8.36 7.35
C ALA A 572 -7.32 -8.46 7.44
N VAL A 573 -6.79 -9.47 8.14
CA VAL A 573 -5.36 -9.77 8.11
C VAL A 573 -4.95 -10.22 6.72
N MET A 574 -5.70 -11.17 6.13
CA MET A 574 -5.34 -11.76 4.84
C MET A 574 -5.23 -10.71 3.72
N TRP A 575 -6.10 -9.69 3.68
CA TRP A 575 -5.98 -8.55 2.77
C TRP A 575 -4.85 -7.59 3.12
N GLY A 576 -4.48 -7.46 4.40
CA GLY A 576 -3.32 -6.68 4.86
C GLY A 576 -1.98 -7.28 4.41
N VAL A 577 -1.84 -8.61 4.52
CA VAL A 577 -0.57 -9.35 4.31
C VAL A 577 -0.42 -9.94 2.89
N ILE A 578 -1.41 -9.76 2.01
CA ILE A 578 -1.49 -10.44 0.70
C ILE A 578 -0.23 -10.25 -0.17
N CYS A 579 0.42 -9.08 -0.15
CA CYS A 579 1.65 -8.86 -0.90
C CYS A 579 2.75 -9.84 -0.50
N THR A 580 2.97 -10.04 0.81
CA THR A 580 3.94 -11.03 1.32
C THR A 580 3.53 -12.45 0.95
N TYR A 581 2.24 -12.78 0.96
CA TYR A 581 1.74 -14.11 0.57
C TYR A 581 2.05 -14.44 -0.89
N LEU A 582 1.76 -13.50 -1.80
CA LEU A 582 1.96 -13.69 -3.23
C LEU A 582 3.47 -13.79 -3.57
N SER A 583 4.31 -12.97 -2.93
CA SER A 583 5.77 -13.06 -3.05
C SER A 583 6.33 -14.38 -2.53
N THR A 584 5.80 -14.86 -1.41
CA THR A 584 6.13 -16.19 -0.85
C THR A 584 5.80 -17.30 -1.85
N LEU A 585 4.58 -17.31 -2.41
CA LEU A 585 4.15 -18.32 -3.37
C LEU A 585 4.97 -18.28 -4.68
N VAL A 586 5.26 -17.08 -5.20
CA VAL A 586 6.09 -16.91 -6.41
C VAL A 586 7.52 -17.42 -6.17
N VAL A 587 8.10 -17.22 -4.99
CA VAL A 587 9.42 -17.78 -4.62
C VAL A 587 9.40 -19.31 -4.60
N LEU A 588 8.40 -19.95 -3.99
CA LEU A 588 8.30 -21.42 -3.98
C LEU A 588 8.03 -22.01 -5.37
N LEU A 589 7.16 -21.37 -6.17
CA LEU A 589 6.95 -21.75 -7.58
C LEU A 589 8.24 -21.64 -8.41
N ALA A 590 9.01 -20.57 -8.24
CA ALA A 590 10.31 -20.43 -8.88
C ALA A 590 11.33 -21.47 -8.39
N HIS A 591 11.27 -21.86 -7.11
CA HIS A 591 12.11 -22.94 -6.56
C HIS A 591 11.81 -24.26 -7.27
N LYS A 592 10.53 -24.60 -7.47
CA LYS A 592 10.12 -25.80 -8.21
C LYS A 592 10.53 -25.76 -9.69
N VAL A 593 10.33 -24.64 -10.38
CA VAL A 593 10.66 -24.47 -11.81
C VAL A 593 12.18 -24.53 -12.09
N THR A 594 13.03 -24.13 -11.14
CA THR A 594 14.50 -24.11 -11.27
C THR A 594 15.19 -25.41 -10.80
N VAL A 595 14.44 -26.50 -10.59
CA VAL A 595 14.98 -27.78 -10.07
C VAL A 595 16.06 -28.42 -10.96
N LEU A 596 16.09 -28.15 -12.28
CA LEU A 596 17.19 -28.59 -13.16
C LEU A 596 18.55 -27.92 -12.83
N GLU A 597 18.56 -26.66 -12.41
CA GLU A 597 19.81 -25.93 -12.09
C GLU A 597 20.39 -26.33 -10.72
N ARG A 598 19.51 -26.74 -9.80
CA ARG A 598 19.84 -26.95 -8.38
C ARG A 598 19.94 -28.43 -7.97
N GLY A 599 19.37 -29.33 -8.77
CA GLY A 599 19.07 -30.70 -8.36
C GLY A 599 17.84 -30.80 -7.44
N PRO A 600 17.37 -32.03 -7.17
CA PRO A 600 16.23 -32.27 -6.28
C PRO A 600 16.64 -32.09 -4.81
N ASP A 601 15.92 -31.23 -4.09
CA ASP A 601 16.06 -31.01 -2.65
C ASP A 601 15.10 -31.93 -1.87
N ALA A 602 15.50 -32.41 -0.69
CA ALA A 602 14.66 -33.23 0.19
C ALA A 602 13.39 -32.49 0.64
N LEU A 603 13.43 -31.15 0.71
CA LEU A 603 12.30 -30.31 1.10
C LEU A 603 11.29 -30.04 -0.04
N THR A 604 11.57 -30.47 -1.28
CA THR A 604 10.69 -30.22 -2.45
C THR A 604 9.25 -30.71 -2.23
N ALA A 605 9.07 -31.82 -1.52
CA ALA A 605 7.73 -32.36 -1.19
C ALA A 605 6.94 -31.49 -0.20
N SER A 606 7.63 -30.73 0.67
CA SER A 606 6.97 -29.74 1.54
C SER A 606 6.61 -28.48 0.77
N ASP A 607 7.46 -28.05 -0.17
CA ASP A 607 7.19 -26.91 -1.04
C ASP A 607 5.94 -27.14 -1.91
N ASP A 608 5.72 -28.38 -2.37
CA ASP A 608 4.52 -28.75 -3.14
C ASP A 608 3.22 -28.57 -2.34
N LEU A 609 3.18 -29.03 -1.08
CA LEU A 609 2.03 -28.82 -0.19
C LEU A 609 1.79 -27.32 0.06
N PHE A 610 2.86 -26.55 0.30
CA PHE A 610 2.79 -25.10 0.46
C PHE A 610 2.27 -24.38 -0.80
N ILE A 611 2.61 -24.87 -2.01
CA ILE A 611 2.12 -24.31 -3.28
C ILE A 611 0.62 -24.62 -3.49
N GLU A 612 0.16 -25.81 -3.10
CA GLU A 612 -1.25 -26.21 -3.21
C GLU A 612 -2.15 -25.45 -2.23
N GLU A 613 -1.73 -25.28 -0.97
CA GLU A 613 -2.35 -24.34 -0.02
C GLU A 613 -2.30 -22.90 -0.56
N GLY A 614 -1.14 -22.51 -1.10
CA GLY A 614 -0.86 -21.27 -1.84
C GLY A 614 -1.97 -20.88 -2.82
N ILE A 615 -2.21 -21.75 -3.79
CA ILE A 615 -3.18 -21.53 -4.87
C ILE A 615 -4.63 -21.67 -4.36
N THR A 616 -4.90 -22.58 -3.43
CA THR A 616 -6.24 -22.77 -2.84
C THR A 616 -6.70 -21.52 -2.10
N PHE A 617 -5.80 -20.87 -1.37
CA PHE A 617 -6.07 -19.57 -0.71
C PHE A 617 -6.42 -18.47 -1.72
N ILE A 618 -5.65 -18.32 -2.81
CA ILE A 618 -5.94 -17.31 -3.85
C ILE A 618 -7.34 -17.51 -4.42
N LYS A 619 -7.75 -18.77 -4.67
CA LYS A 619 -9.09 -19.11 -5.14
C LYS A 619 -10.19 -18.76 -4.13
N ARG A 620 -9.93 -18.80 -2.81
CA ARG A 620 -10.87 -18.27 -1.80
C ARG A 620 -10.91 -16.75 -1.78
N MET A 621 -9.78 -16.05 -1.89
CA MET A 621 -9.77 -14.58 -1.97
C MET A 621 -10.52 -14.09 -3.21
N LEU A 622 -10.49 -14.85 -4.31
CA LEU A 622 -11.30 -14.62 -5.51
C LEU A 622 -12.81 -14.84 -5.35
N THR A 623 -13.31 -15.43 -4.25
CA THR A 623 -14.75 -15.42 -3.96
C THR A 623 -15.20 -14.16 -3.23
N GLN A 624 -14.28 -13.23 -2.93
CA GLN A 624 -14.53 -11.99 -2.19
C GLN A 624 -14.29 -10.73 -3.03
N THR A 625 -13.75 -10.85 -4.24
CA THR A 625 -13.51 -9.74 -5.15
C THR A 625 -13.45 -10.19 -6.61
N ASP A 626 -13.87 -9.33 -7.53
CA ASP A 626 -13.80 -9.61 -8.97
C ASP A 626 -12.43 -9.26 -9.60
N ASP A 627 -11.47 -8.77 -8.81
CA ASP A 627 -10.20 -8.18 -9.26
C ASP A 627 -9.46 -9.03 -10.32
N PHE A 628 -9.43 -8.51 -11.55
CA PHE A 628 -8.83 -9.15 -12.71
C PHE A 628 -7.32 -9.44 -12.53
N ARG A 629 -6.62 -8.69 -11.66
CA ARG A 629 -5.18 -8.88 -11.37
C ARG A 629 -4.99 -10.14 -10.54
N LEU A 630 -5.86 -10.36 -9.55
CA LEU A 630 -5.86 -11.58 -8.75
C LEU A 630 -6.28 -12.81 -9.58
N LYS A 631 -7.23 -12.63 -10.52
CA LYS A 631 -7.62 -13.68 -11.49
C LYS A 631 -6.47 -14.06 -12.43
N ARG A 632 -5.77 -13.06 -13.00
CA ARG A 632 -4.56 -13.28 -13.81
C ARG A 632 -3.48 -14.01 -13.00
N LEU A 633 -3.34 -13.69 -11.72
CA LEU A 633 -2.35 -14.31 -10.85
C LEU A 633 -2.66 -15.77 -10.53
N ASP A 634 -3.92 -16.12 -10.24
CA ASP A 634 -4.33 -17.52 -10.04
C ASP A 634 -4.00 -18.40 -11.26
N GLN A 635 -4.36 -17.92 -12.46
CA GLN A 635 -4.06 -18.58 -13.72
C GLN A 635 -2.56 -18.78 -13.92
N ALA A 636 -1.77 -17.76 -13.60
CA ALA A 636 -0.33 -17.76 -13.85
C ALA A 636 0.46 -18.56 -12.80
N CYS A 637 0.05 -18.54 -11.52
CA CYS A 637 0.53 -19.45 -10.47
C CYS A 637 0.22 -20.90 -10.81
N THR A 638 -1.02 -21.20 -11.26
CA THR A 638 -1.42 -22.54 -11.72
C THR A 638 -0.58 -22.98 -12.94
N SER A 639 -0.28 -22.09 -13.88
CA SER A 639 0.61 -22.40 -15.02
C SER A 639 2.06 -22.66 -14.59
N LEU A 640 2.60 -21.89 -13.64
CA LEU A 640 3.93 -22.12 -13.07
C LEU A 640 4.01 -23.44 -12.28
N GLN A 641 2.97 -23.80 -11.52
CA GLN A 641 2.89 -25.08 -10.80
C GLN A 641 2.99 -26.25 -11.78
N SER A 642 2.20 -26.21 -12.87
CA SER A 642 2.21 -27.21 -13.94
C SER A 642 3.60 -27.34 -14.60
N ARG A 643 4.24 -26.22 -14.96
CA ARG A 643 5.60 -26.20 -15.52
C ARG A 643 6.64 -26.75 -14.54
N GLY A 644 6.50 -26.45 -13.24
CA GLY A 644 7.36 -26.97 -12.19
C GLY A 644 7.23 -28.49 -12.00
N MET A 645 6.05 -29.06 -12.21
CA MET A 645 5.87 -30.53 -12.23
C MET A 645 6.61 -31.18 -13.40
N VAL A 646 6.53 -30.58 -14.60
CA VAL A 646 7.29 -31.06 -15.79
C VAL A 646 8.80 -30.98 -15.54
N ALA A 647 9.28 -29.89 -14.93
CA ALA A 647 10.69 -29.73 -14.56
C ALA A 647 11.18 -30.83 -13.59
N ALA A 648 10.39 -31.16 -12.55
CA ALA A 648 10.71 -32.22 -11.60
C ALA A 648 10.66 -33.62 -12.23
N GLN A 649 9.73 -33.86 -13.17
CA GLN A 649 9.67 -35.11 -13.95
C GLN A 649 10.89 -35.26 -14.87
N ALA A 650 11.36 -34.18 -15.50
CA ALA A 650 12.58 -34.19 -16.32
C ALA A 650 13.82 -34.54 -15.49
N VAL A 651 14.01 -33.91 -14.32
CA VAL A 651 15.08 -34.26 -13.35
C VAL A 651 15.02 -35.74 -12.96
N THR A 652 13.84 -36.22 -12.56
CA THR A 652 13.65 -37.62 -12.13
C THR A 652 13.99 -38.61 -13.24
N SER A 653 13.59 -38.30 -14.48
CA SER A 653 13.88 -39.11 -15.66
C SER A 653 15.39 -39.11 -15.98
N ALA A 654 16.05 -37.95 -15.94
CA ALA A 654 17.48 -37.82 -16.20
C ALA A 654 18.37 -38.48 -15.12
N LEU A 655 17.86 -38.62 -13.88
CA LEU A 655 18.53 -39.40 -12.84
C LEU A 655 18.32 -40.91 -13.06
N ALA A 656 17.13 -41.34 -13.49
CA ALA A 656 16.83 -42.74 -13.80
C ALA A 656 17.57 -43.27 -15.05
N THR A 657 17.92 -42.41 -16.00
CA THR A 657 18.67 -42.79 -17.22
C THR A 657 20.19 -42.75 -17.08
N ARG A 658 20.74 -42.32 -15.93
CA ARG A 658 22.19 -42.42 -15.65
C ARG A 658 22.55 -43.84 -15.21
N PRO A 659 23.25 -44.65 -16.02
CA PRO A 659 23.81 -45.92 -15.54
C PRO A 659 24.89 -45.64 -14.48
N GLY A 660 24.96 -46.49 -13.46
CA GLY A 660 25.95 -46.35 -12.39
C GLY A 660 27.39 -46.36 -12.90
N ARG A 661 28.22 -45.51 -12.30
CA ARG A 661 29.69 -45.48 -12.39
C ARG A 661 30.27 -45.54 -10.98
#